data_AF-L0DP78-F1
#
_entry.id   AF-L0DP78-F1
#
_cell.length_a   1.000
_cell.length_b   1.000
_cell.length_c   1.000
_cell.angle_alpha   90.00
_cell.angle_beta   90.00
_cell.angle_gamma   90.00
#
_symmetry.space_group_name_H-M   'P 1'
#
loop_
_entity.id
_entity.type
_entity.pdbx_description
1 polymer ?
#
loop_
_entity_poly.entity_id
_entity_poly.type
_entity_poly.pdbx_seq_one_letter_code
_entity_poly.pdbx_strand_id
1 'polypeptide(L)'
;MDETNARMARPARANGRAGGAPPAKGGDPAQLGHALESLRVVTTFLVVLYHAALTYVATPLRLTMWVAYDASAYVGFDAFIYWVNGFAMPVFFLAAGVSAPAACESRGPRVFLNHRAHRLLRPLLFGCLTVLPAFYLIWGYGLMATGRCDLGHILSWRFPPAVRHNLYGLGHLWFLEYLFLVCILWCGAWTLQRKFRRRSETPRDPEAEALTTRLLGSAWRPLLFAIPTTLIFLVDSDTMLRVDNVIVPNLFRLLHYAFFFAVGGWISKVREPKQRLIPYSGLYLGLSLVLFGAMLPLLLQHTASPLQGWLRILFCGLAALFSWLTVFGALGVLLRLVQGRGATMRFLSEASFWIYIIHVPIVALMQVLLLPLAWPGPIKFLLVSAVAIVLSVLSYETIVRRSVVGEIINGARKRTTKPGRFSPEFGWKVVLGLATLLLVGFVWSSRGFLGGNNLHVEEPGRLYRSARLSPADLDALIRREGLRTVVAFTGDPQRHSWFAKYQKICQARKVELYTINLRDEVIPTRNALIQLVDILEHCPRPVVVQGYRGIDHSSFAAAVAKLLDGATLPVAFKQFGMRYGQFGVPEYSPLGLTLLSYQDWLNAHHWPHTVERFRDWVRKEYLVTSFPDRPGDANPRSKLLARNAPPSAVTR
;
A
#
# COMPACT_ATOMS: atom_id res chain seq x y z
N MET A 1 -17.37 58.15 -61.04
CA MET A 1 -16.52 57.89 -59.87
C MET A 1 -16.63 56.43 -59.54
N ASP A 2 -15.53 55.73 -59.84
CA ASP A 2 -14.98 54.55 -59.20
C ASP A 2 -15.71 53.19 -59.17
N GLU A 3 -15.10 52.31 -59.98
CA GLU A 3 -14.45 51.05 -59.58
C GLU A 3 -15.32 49.80 -59.28
N THR A 4 -15.43 48.98 -60.34
CA THR A 4 -15.00 47.57 -60.40
C THR A 4 -15.18 46.69 -59.14
N ASN A 5 -16.05 45.67 -59.22
CA ASN A 5 -15.64 44.39 -59.82
C ASN A 5 -16.79 43.35 -59.89
N ALA A 6 -17.02 42.87 -61.11
CA ALA A 6 -18.02 41.88 -61.47
C ALA A 6 -17.67 40.46 -60.99
N ARG A 7 -18.66 39.76 -60.43
CA ARG A 7 -18.64 38.30 -60.27
C ARG A 7 -18.89 37.64 -61.62
N MET A 8 -17.85 37.08 -62.25
CA MET A 8 -17.98 36.13 -63.35
C MET A 8 -17.85 34.69 -62.85
N ALA A 9 -18.76 33.85 -63.33
CA ALA A 9 -18.83 32.43 -63.10
C ALA A 9 -18.04 31.64 -64.16
N ARG A 10 -17.71 30.38 -63.79
CA ARG A 10 -17.29 29.18 -64.56
C ARG A 10 -15.78 28.88 -64.62
N PRO A 11 -15.36 27.59 -64.78
CA PRO A 11 -16.15 26.43 -65.21
C PRO A 11 -16.03 25.14 -64.36
N ALA A 12 -17.04 24.28 -64.52
CA ALA A 12 -16.95 22.86 -64.22
C ALA A 12 -15.96 22.17 -65.19
N ARG A 13 -15.06 21.35 -64.66
CA ARG A 13 -14.27 20.40 -65.45
C ARG A 13 -14.33 19.01 -64.82
N ALA A 14 -14.59 18.05 -65.70
CA ALA A 14 -14.84 16.65 -65.47
C ALA A 14 -13.67 15.94 -64.78
N ASN A 15 -13.96 15.14 -63.75
CA ASN A 15 -13.06 14.08 -63.32
C ASN A 15 -13.53 12.77 -63.94
N GLY A 16 -12.82 12.37 -64.99
CA GLY A 16 -12.94 11.05 -65.60
C GLY A 16 -12.61 9.95 -64.60
N ARG A 17 -13.41 8.89 -64.65
CA ARG A 17 -13.10 7.59 -64.06
C ARG A 17 -11.84 7.05 -64.74
N ALA A 18 -10.74 6.98 -63.99
CA ALA A 18 -9.67 6.01 -64.23
C ALA A 18 -9.61 5.11 -63.00
N GLY A 19 -9.92 3.83 -63.19
CA GLY A 19 -9.99 2.80 -62.16
C GLY A 19 -8.62 2.43 -61.60
N GLY A 20 -8.06 3.28 -60.75
CA GLY A 20 -7.05 2.87 -59.78
C GLY A 20 -7.76 2.23 -58.60
N ALA A 21 -7.55 0.93 -58.39
CA ALA A 21 -7.99 0.26 -57.17
C ALA A 21 -7.59 1.11 -55.95
N PRO A 22 -8.49 1.36 -54.98
CA PRO A 22 -8.12 2.10 -53.79
C PRO A 22 -6.92 1.39 -53.14
N PRO A 23 -5.86 2.10 -52.75
CA PRO A 23 -4.75 1.48 -52.06
C PRO A 23 -5.32 0.69 -50.89
N ALA A 24 -4.97 -0.59 -50.82
CA ALA A 24 -5.46 -1.52 -49.81
C ALA A 24 -5.46 -0.83 -48.44
N LYS A 25 -6.63 -0.81 -47.78
CA LYS A 25 -6.85 -0.18 -46.48
C LYS A 25 -5.84 -0.75 -45.46
N GLY A 26 -4.67 -0.14 -45.36
CA GLY A 26 -3.70 -0.41 -44.30
C GLY A 26 -4.40 -0.27 -42.95
N GLY A 27 -4.23 -1.27 -42.08
CA GLY A 27 -4.98 -1.38 -40.82
C GLY A 27 -5.05 -0.07 -40.04
N ASP A 28 -6.28 0.34 -39.72
CA ASP A 28 -6.62 1.65 -39.15
C ASP A 28 -5.88 1.93 -37.81
N PRO A 29 -4.98 2.94 -37.74
CA PRO A 29 -4.30 3.36 -36.53
C PRO A 29 -5.24 3.68 -35.35
N ALA A 30 -6.49 4.09 -35.64
CA ALA A 30 -7.48 4.37 -34.62
C ALA A 30 -7.84 3.12 -33.80
N GLN A 31 -7.87 1.94 -34.43
CA GLN A 31 -8.27 0.69 -33.78
C GLN A 31 -7.20 0.16 -32.83
N LEU A 32 -5.91 0.28 -33.18
CA LEU A 32 -4.82 0.00 -32.23
C LEU A 32 -4.90 0.94 -31.02
N GLY A 33 -5.21 2.22 -31.26
CA GLY A 33 -5.49 3.18 -30.19
C GLY A 33 -6.61 2.73 -29.26
N HIS A 34 -7.75 2.27 -29.80
CA HIS A 34 -8.88 1.79 -28.99
C HIS A 34 -8.58 0.55 -28.18
N ALA A 35 -7.84 -0.41 -28.74
CA ALA A 35 -7.42 -1.61 -28.02
C ALA A 35 -6.47 -1.26 -26.85
N LEU A 36 -5.51 -0.37 -27.07
CA LEU A 36 -4.58 0.10 -26.02
C LEU A 36 -5.28 0.92 -24.94
N GLU A 37 -6.24 1.77 -25.31
CA GLU A 37 -7.06 2.50 -24.35
C GLU A 37 -7.89 1.54 -23.48
N SER A 38 -8.53 0.54 -24.11
CA SER A 38 -9.32 -0.47 -23.40
C SER A 38 -8.44 -1.30 -22.47
N LEU A 39 -7.25 -1.70 -22.96
CA LEU A 39 -6.26 -2.44 -22.18
C LEU A 39 -5.86 -1.63 -20.94
N ARG A 40 -5.53 -0.34 -21.10
CA ARG A 40 -5.20 0.54 -19.98
C ARG A 40 -6.34 0.68 -18.98
N VAL A 41 -7.59 0.80 -19.44
CA VAL A 41 -8.76 0.91 -18.56
C VAL A 41 -8.93 -0.36 -17.74
N VAL A 42 -8.94 -1.53 -18.39
CA VAL A 42 -9.06 -2.83 -17.71
C VAL A 42 -7.93 -3.02 -16.69
N THR A 43 -6.68 -2.75 -17.09
CA THR A 43 -5.53 -2.85 -16.20
C THR A 43 -5.60 -1.86 -15.04
N THR A 44 -6.15 -0.65 -15.24
CA THR A 44 -6.34 0.33 -14.14
C THR A 44 -7.27 -0.24 -13.08
N PHE A 45 -8.40 -0.83 -13.47
CA PHE A 45 -9.31 -1.47 -12.51
C PHE A 45 -8.68 -2.68 -11.82
N LEU A 46 -7.92 -3.52 -12.56
CA LEU A 46 -7.18 -4.62 -11.96
C LEU A 46 -6.16 -4.14 -10.90
N VAL A 47 -5.51 -3.00 -11.12
CA VAL A 47 -4.62 -2.39 -10.12
C VAL A 47 -5.37 -1.90 -8.88
N VAL A 48 -6.58 -1.33 -9.04
CA VAL A 48 -7.43 -0.98 -7.88
C VAL A 48 -7.77 -2.23 -7.07
N LEU A 49 -8.16 -3.32 -7.74
CA LEU A 49 -8.43 -4.61 -7.09
C LEU A 49 -7.19 -5.20 -6.44
N TYR A 50 -6.02 -5.09 -7.08
CA TYR A 50 -4.73 -5.49 -6.50
C TYR A 50 -4.50 -4.81 -5.15
N HIS A 51 -4.65 -3.49 -5.06
CA HIS A 51 -4.49 -2.78 -3.80
C HIS A 51 -5.58 -3.12 -2.77
N ALA A 52 -6.81 -3.36 -3.21
CA ALA A 52 -7.89 -3.81 -2.34
C ALA A 52 -7.63 -5.21 -1.73
N ALA A 53 -6.91 -6.07 -2.44
CA ALA A 53 -6.56 -7.42 -2.00
C ALA A 53 -5.38 -7.48 -1.01
N LEU A 54 -4.48 -6.47 -1.00
CA LEU A 54 -3.23 -6.50 -0.22
C LEU A 54 -3.40 -6.76 1.29
N THR A 55 -4.50 -6.31 1.89
CA THR A 55 -4.79 -6.55 3.32
C THR A 55 -5.20 -7.99 3.63
N TYR A 56 -5.66 -8.75 2.63
CA TYR A 56 -6.24 -10.09 2.80
C TYR A 56 -5.31 -11.23 2.35
N VAL A 57 -4.05 -10.92 2.04
CA VAL A 57 -3.05 -11.94 1.66
C VAL A 57 -2.65 -12.78 2.86
N ALA A 58 -2.41 -14.08 2.64
CA ALA A 58 -1.95 -15.00 3.67
C ALA A 58 -0.47 -14.79 3.99
N THR A 59 0.34 -14.46 2.98
CA THR A 59 1.77 -14.21 3.13
C THR A 59 2.07 -12.74 2.81
N PRO A 60 2.38 -11.91 3.82
CA PRO A 60 2.79 -10.53 3.60
C PRO A 60 3.98 -10.41 2.63
N LEU A 61 3.97 -9.38 1.80
CA LEU A 61 5.04 -9.09 0.84
C LEU A 61 6.34 -8.70 1.59
N ARG A 62 7.43 -9.44 1.35
CA ARG A 62 8.74 -9.22 2.01
C ARG A 62 9.26 -7.78 1.88
N LEU A 63 9.09 -7.17 0.71
CA LEU A 63 9.64 -5.86 0.36
C LEU A 63 8.64 -4.71 0.52
N THR A 64 7.44 -4.98 1.02
CA THR A 64 6.35 -4.00 1.03
C THR A 64 5.60 -4.09 2.34
N MET A 65 5.72 -3.03 3.13
CA MET A 65 4.79 -2.82 4.23
C MET A 65 3.43 -2.43 3.62
N TRP A 66 2.33 -2.87 4.22
CA TRP A 66 0.99 -2.35 3.91
C TRP A 66 0.37 -1.76 5.18
N VAL A 67 -0.77 -1.07 5.04
CA VAL A 67 -1.41 -0.33 6.13
C VAL A 67 -1.85 -1.24 7.29
N ALA A 68 -2.41 -2.41 6.97
CA ALA A 68 -2.81 -3.45 7.92
C ALA A 68 -2.99 -4.78 7.17
N TYR A 69 -2.82 -5.89 7.89
CA TYR A 69 -3.14 -7.24 7.43
C TYR A 69 -4.29 -7.78 8.29
N ASP A 70 -5.33 -8.29 7.63
CA ASP A 70 -6.54 -8.81 8.27
C ASP A 70 -6.34 -10.26 8.74
N ALA A 71 -6.98 -10.64 9.83
CA ALA A 71 -6.96 -12.02 10.32
C ALA A 71 -7.67 -13.00 9.37
N SER A 72 -8.65 -12.52 8.59
CA SER A 72 -9.37 -13.33 7.60
C SER A 72 -8.64 -13.36 6.25
N ALA A 73 -7.40 -13.85 6.26
CA ALA A 73 -6.56 -13.96 5.07
C ALA A 73 -6.95 -15.15 4.18
N TYR A 74 -6.71 -15.05 2.88
CA TYR A 74 -7.00 -16.10 1.90
C TYR A 74 -5.90 -16.22 0.83
N VAL A 75 -5.35 -17.43 0.65
CA VAL A 75 -4.24 -17.71 -0.27
C VAL A 75 -4.56 -17.36 -1.72
N GLY A 76 -5.84 -17.36 -2.11
CA GLY A 76 -6.25 -16.92 -3.44
C GLY A 76 -5.91 -15.46 -3.73
N PHE A 77 -5.83 -14.61 -2.69
CA PHE A 77 -5.38 -13.23 -2.84
C PHE A 77 -3.89 -13.13 -3.13
N ASP A 78 -3.05 -13.98 -2.53
CA ASP A 78 -1.62 -14.08 -2.86
C ASP A 78 -1.43 -14.37 -4.35
N ALA A 79 -2.11 -15.40 -4.87
CA ALA A 79 -2.08 -15.73 -6.29
C ALA A 79 -2.56 -14.56 -7.17
N PHE A 80 -3.68 -13.92 -6.80
CA PHE A 80 -4.22 -12.78 -7.54
C PHE A 80 -3.26 -11.59 -7.59
N ILE A 81 -2.64 -11.22 -6.46
CA ILE A 81 -1.75 -10.06 -6.42
C ILE A 81 -0.52 -10.28 -7.29
N TYR A 82 0.08 -11.47 -7.24
CA TYR A 82 1.27 -11.80 -8.03
C TYR A 82 0.94 -11.91 -9.51
N TRP A 83 -0.24 -12.43 -9.85
CA TRP A 83 -0.73 -12.47 -11.22
C TRP A 83 -0.85 -11.07 -11.80
N VAL A 84 -1.54 -10.14 -11.12
CA VAL A 84 -1.70 -8.76 -11.60
C VAL A 84 -0.35 -8.03 -11.67
N ASN A 85 0.49 -8.18 -10.65
CA ASN A 85 1.78 -7.49 -10.57
C ASN A 85 2.71 -7.84 -11.74
N GLY A 86 2.71 -9.11 -12.19
CA GLY A 86 3.60 -9.56 -13.26
C GLY A 86 3.30 -8.98 -14.65
N PHE A 87 2.12 -8.39 -14.91
CA PHE A 87 1.82 -7.80 -16.23
C PHE A 87 1.23 -6.39 -16.22
N ALA A 88 0.63 -5.92 -15.11
CA ALA A 88 -0.08 -4.65 -15.12
C ALA A 88 0.82 -3.45 -15.45
N MET A 89 1.98 -3.35 -14.80
CA MET A 89 2.94 -2.28 -15.09
C MET A 89 3.56 -2.41 -16.48
N PRO A 90 4.06 -3.58 -16.92
CA PRO A 90 4.48 -3.80 -18.30
C PRO A 90 3.48 -3.32 -19.36
N VAL A 91 2.19 -3.58 -19.18
CA VAL A 91 1.12 -3.10 -20.06
C VAL A 91 1.10 -1.57 -20.18
N PHE A 92 1.19 -0.84 -19.07
CA PHE A 92 1.17 0.62 -19.09
C PHE A 92 2.41 1.21 -19.78
N PHE A 93 3.60 0.67 -19.52
CA PHE A 93 4.83 1.11 -20.18
C PHE A 93 4.81 0.82 -21.69
N LEU A 94 4.36 -0.37 -22.10
CA LEU A 94 4.19 -0.71 -23.51
C LEU A 94 3.20 0.23 -24.19
N ALA A 95 2.03 0.47 -23.59
CA ALA A 95 1.01 1.36 -24.16
C ALA A 95 1.51 2.81 -24.29
N ALA A 96 2.30 3.29 -23.33
CA ALA A 96 2.94 4.60 -23.42
C ALA A 96 3.97 4.65 -24.56
N GLY A 97 4.76 3.59 -24.72
CA GLY A 97 5.76 3.41 -25.76
C GLY A 97 5.21 3.47 -27.19
N VAL A 98 4.03 2.90 -27.44
CA VAL A 98 3.38 2.94 -28.76
C VAL A 98 3.18 4.37 -29.27
N SER A 99 2.92 5.32 -28.38
CA SER A 99 2.69 6.74 -28.76
C SER A 99 3.97 7.57 -28.91
N ALA A 100 5.13 7.06 -28.49
CA ALA A 100 6.35 7.85 -28.36
C ALA A 100 7.04 8.16 -29.71
N PRO A 101 7.20 7.21 -30.66
CA PRO A 101 7.87 7.49 -31.94
C PRO A 101 7.18 8.58 -32.75
N ALA A 102 5.86 8.46 -32.98
CA ALA A 102 5.09 9.44 -33.74
C ALA A 102 5.14 10.86 -33.12
N ALA A 103 5.18 10.94 -31.79
CA ALA A 103 5.28 12.23 -31.10
C ALA A 103 6.68 12.85 -31.21
N CYS A 104 7.74 12.04 -31.16
CA CYS A 104 9.12 12.51 -31.39
C CYS A 104 9.37 12.89 -32.86
N GLU A 105 8.77 12.18 -33.83
CA GLU A 105 8.89 12.48 -35.26
C GLU A 105 8.17 13.79 -35.62
N SER A 106 6.95 13.98 -35.14
CA SER A 106 6.11 15.13 -35.51
C SER A 106 6.52 16.45 -34.85
N ARG A 107 6.96 16.44 -33.59
CA ARG A 107 7.23 17.66 -32.80
C ARG A 107 8.67 17.78 -32.30
N GLY A 108 9.48 16.74 -32.47
CA GLY A 108 10.84 16.67 -31.95
C GLY A 108 10.93 16.22 -30.48
N PRO A 109 12.10 15.71 -30.05
CA PRO A 109 12.27 15.11 -28.73
C PRO A 109 12.14 16.11 -27.57
N ARG A 110 12.56 17.37 -27.76
CA ARG A 110 12.43 18.42 -26.72
C ARG A 110 10.98 18.75 -26.42
N VAL A 111 10.16 18.95 -27.46
CA VAL A 111 8.74 19.25 -27.32
C VAL A 111 7.98 18.06 -26.75
N PHE A 112 8.33 16.84 -27.18
CA PHE A 112 7.80 15.61 -26.57
C PHE A 112 8.08 15.58 -25.07
N LEU A 113 9.33 15.79 -24.65
CA LEU A 113 9.70 15.70 -23.25
C LEU A 113 9.03 16.79 -22.41
N ASN A 114 8.95 18.03 -22.91
CA ASN A 114 8.24 19.12 -22.21
C ASN A 114 6.74 18.80 -22.04
N HIS A 115 6.11 18.26 -23.08
CA HIS A 115 4.72 17.83 -23.00
C HIS A 115 4.53 16.67 -22.00
N ARG A 116 5.46 15.70 -21.95
CA ARG A 116 5.43 14.61 -20.96
C ARG A 116 5.68 15.14 -19.54
N ALA A 117 6.60 16.08 -19.36
CA ALA A 117 6.86 16.72 -18.07
C ALA A 117 5.59 17.37 -17.52
N HIS A 118 4.87 18.15 -18.32
CA HIS A 118 3.61 18.75 -17.88
C HIS A 118 2.53 17.72 -17.54
N ARG A 119 2.44 16.60 -18.28
CA ARG A 119 1.42 15.57 -18.06
C ARG A 119 1.76 14.54 -16.99
N LEU A 120 3.01 14.46 -16.54
CA LEU A 120 3.46 13.48 -15.55
C LEU A 120 3.93 14.15 -14.25
N LEU A 121 4.76 15.20 -14.35
CA LEU A 121 5.34 15.85 -13.17
C LEU A 121 4.35 16.78 -12.45
N ARG A 122 3.43 17.46 -13.16
CA ARG A 122 2.39 18.27 -12.50
C ARG A 122 1.43 17.40 -11.69
N PRO A 123 0.87 16.29 -12.23
CA PRO A 123 0.06 15.38 -11.43
C PRO A 123 0.84 14.72 -10.30
N LEU A 124 2.12 14.38 -10.53
CA LEU A 124 3.00 13.86 -9.47
C LEU A 124 3.16 14.87 -8.34
N LEU A 125 3.47 16.13 -8.65
CA LEU A 125 3.61 17.20 -7.66
C LEU A 125 2.29 17.42 -6.91
N PHE A 126 1.16 17.47 -7.61
CA PHE A 126 -0.16 17.52 -6.99
C PHE A 126 -0.38 16.35 -6.02
N GLY A 127 -0.07 15.13 -6.46
CA GLY A 127 -0.17 13.92 -5.64
C GLY A 127 0.74 13.99 -4.42
N CYS A 128 1.98 14.45 -4.55
CA CYS A 128 2.92 14.61 -3.45
C CYS A 128 2.47 15.65 -2.41
N LEU A 129 1.79 16.71 -2.83
CA LEU A 129 1.34 17.77 -1.94
C LEU A 129 -0.03 17.50 -1.29
N THR A 130 -0.85 16.61 -1.88
CA THR A 130 -2.24 16.39 -1.43
C THR A 130 -2.52 14.93 -1.08
N VAL A 131 -2.30 14.02 -2.03
CA VAL A 131 -2.65 12.61 -1.93
C VAL A 131 -1.71 11.85 -1.00
N LEU A 132 -0.39 12.03 -1.14
CA LEU A 132 0.59 11.32 -0.31
C LEU A 132 0.52 11.70 1.16
N PRO A 133 0.39 12.98 1.56
CA PRO A 133 0.20 13.33 2.97
C PRO A 133 -1.06 12.69 3.56
N ALA A 134 -2.18 12.73 2.84
CA ALA A 134 -3.42 12.07 3.27
C ALA A 134 -3.23 10.55 3.38
N PHE A 135 -2.57 9.94 2.39
CA PHE A 135 -2.23 8.52 2.40
C PHE A 135 -1.35 8.15 3.61
N TYR A 136 -0.35 8.96 3.94
CA TYR A 136 0.54 8.72 5.08
C TYR A 136 -0.16 8.86 6.43
N LEU A 137 -1.11 9.79 6.55
CA LEU A 137 -1.95 9.90 7.75
C LEU A 137 -2.83 8.65 7.92
N ILE A 138 -3.47 8.19 6.84
CA ILE A 138 -4.30 6.96 6.84
C ILE A 138 -3.42 5.74 7.13
N TRP A 139 -2.23 5.67 6.54
CA TRP A 139 -1.28 4.60 6.77
C TRP A 139 -0.82 4.57 8.22
N GLY A 140 -0.42 5.73 8.75
CA GLY A 140 -0.06 5.89 10.15
C GLY A 140 -1.19 5.47 11.09
N TYR A 141 -2.44 5.81 10.74
CA TYR A 141 -3.62 5.37 11.47
C TYR A 141 -3.77 3.84 11.46
N GLY A 142 -3.56 3.17 10.32
CA GLY A 142 -3.59 1.70 10.26
C GLY A 142 -2.45 1.01 11.01
N LEU A 143 -1.25 1.60 10.99
CA LEU A 143 -0.12 1.13 11.80
C LEU A 143 -0.41 1.29 13.30
N MET A 144 -1.04 2.40 13.69
CA MET A 144 -1.50 2.60 15.06
C MET A 144 -2.61 1.61 15.41
N ALA A 145 -3.54 1.35 14.48
CA ALA A 145 -4.59 0.35 14.62
C ALA A 145 -4.08 -1.11 14.65
N THR A 146 -2.81 -1.34 14.34
CA THR A 146 -2.16 -2.67 14.44
C THR A 146 -1.08 -2.70 15.52
N GLY A 147 -1.02 -1.67 16.38
CA GLY A 147 -0.07 -1.59 17.49
C GLY A 147 1.40 -1.34 17.06
N ARG A 148 1.65 -0.99 15.80
CA ARG A 148 3.01 -0.79 15.26
C ARG A 148 3.55 0.64 15.45
N CYS A 149 2.68 1.60 15.71
CA CYS A 149 3.06 2.97 16.05
C CYS A 149 1.99 3.63 16.93
N ASP A 150 2.23 4.89 17.28
CA ASP A 150 1.41 5.64 18.22
C ASP A 150 1.06 7.02 17.62
N LEU A 151 0.07 7.72 18.16
CA LEU A 151 -0.32 9.07 17.67
C LEU A 151 0.84 10.08 17.66
N GLY A 152 1.76 10.00 18.63
CA GLY A 152 2.94 10.86 18.69
C GLY A 152 3.85 10.68 17.49
N HIS A 153 4.05 9.45 17.02
CA HIS A 153 4.81 9.14 15.80
C HIS A 153 4.14 9.73 14.55
N ILE A 154 2.81 9.71 14.46
CA ILE A 154 2.04 10.28 13.34
C ILE A 154 2.15 11.81 13.35
N LEU A 155 1.84 12.46 14.49
CA LEU A 155 1.85 13.92 14.61
C LEU A 155 3.25 14.52 14.44
N SER A 156 4.28 13.84 14.93
CA SER A 156 5.67 14.29 14.76
C SER A 156 6.31 13.88 13.44
N TRP A 157 5.59 13.12 12.60
CA TRP A 157 6.10 12.53 11.36
C TRP A 157 7.40 11.73 11.56
N ARG A 158 7.53 11.06 12.70
CA ARG A 158 8.72 10.29 13.09
C ARG A 158 8.30 8.88 13.44
N PHE A 159 8.24 7.99 12.45
CA PHE A 159 7.93 6.58 12.70
C PHE A 159 9.14 5.80 13.25
N PRO A 160 8.93 4.65 13.92
CA PRO A 160 9.99 3.76 14.36
C PRO A 160 10.89 3.28 13.20
N PRO A 161 12.17 2.92 13.43
CA PRO A 161 13.09 2.49 12.38
C PRO A 161 12.56 1.32 11.53
N ALA A 162 11.85 0.37 12.14
CA ALA A 162 11.24 -0.77 11.45
C ALA A 162 10.16 -0.36 10.43
N VAL A 163 9.54 0.81 10.62
CA VAL A 163 8.52 1.37 9.72
C VAL A 163 9.14 2.33 8.72
N ARG A 164 10.09 3.17 9.15
CA ARG A 164 10.69 4.23 8.30
C ARG A 164 11.22 3.74 6.97
N HIS A 165 11.89 2.59 6.94
CA HIS A 165 12.62 2.15 5.76
C HIS A 165 11.71 1.83 4.56
N ASN A 166 10.44 1.51 4.82
CA ASN A 166 9.45 1.18 3.78
C ASN A 166 8.29 2.17 3.70
N LEU A 167 8.28 3.21 4.55
CA LEU A 167 7.18 4.17 4.60
C LEU A 167 7.41 5.35 3.64
N TYR A 168 8.62 5.92 3.57
CA TYR A 168 8.82 7.18 2.84
C TYR A 168 9.24 6.99 1.39
N GLY A 169 8.38 7.39 0.46
CA GLY A 169 8.61 7.33 -0.97
C GLY A 169 7.46 7.97 -1.74
N LEU A 170 7.30 7.60 -3.02
CA LEU A 170 6.20 8.11 -3.85
C LEU A 170 4.90 7.30 -3.71
N GLY A 171 4.84 6.34 -2.79
CA GLY A 171 3.69 5.45 -2.63
C GLY A 171 3.36 4.76 -3.95
N HIS A 172 2.09 4.72 -4.32
CA HIS A 172 1.63 4.20 -5.62
C HIS A 172 1.92 5.15 -6.81
N LEU A 173 2.39 6.38 -6.55
CA LEU A 173 2.68 7.39 -7.59
C LEU A 173 4.01 7.17 -8.32
N TRP A 174 4.82 6.20 -7.87
CA TRP A 174 6.12 5.83 -8.46
C TRP A 174 6.08 5.63 -9.98
N PHE A 175 4.96 5.14 -10.52
CA PHE A 175 4.81 4.88 -11.95
C PHE A 175 5.00 6.15 -12.79
N LEU A 176 4.58 7.33 -12.29
CA LEU A 176 4.76 8.62 -12.98
C LEU A 176 6.23 8.98 -13.12
N GLU A 177 7.02 8.77 -12.06
CA GLU A 177 8.45 9.00 -12.05
C GLU A 177 9.16 8.07 -13.05
N TYR A 178 8.94 6.76 -12.92
CA TYR A 178 9.56 5.77 -13.81
C TYR A 178 9.19 6.04 -15.28
N LEU A 179 7.92 6.36 -15.56
CA LEU A 179 7.50 6.66 -16.92
C LEU A 179 8.18 7.92 -17.47
N PHE A 180 8.39 8.94 -16.65
CA PHE A 180 9.10 10.15 -17.06
C PHE A 180 10.58 9.85 -17.34
N LEU A 181 11.25 9.06 -16.49
CA LEU A 181 12.64 8.64 -16.70
C LEU A 181 12.79 7.80 -17.97
N VAL A 182 11.89 6.85 -18.21
CA VAL A 182 11.85 6.08 -19.46
C VAL A 182 11.65 7.01 -20.67
N CYS A 183 10.84 8.05 -20.57
CA CYS A 183 10.70 9.06 -21.63
C CYS A 183 12.01 9.83 -21.88
N ILE A 184 12.78 10.15 -20.83
CA ILE A 184 14.11 10.76 -20.95
C ILE A 184 15.07 9.80 -21.67
N LEU A 185 15.14 8.55 -21.23
CA LEU A 185 15.99 7.52 -21.85
C LEU A 185 15.64 7.34 -23.33
N TRP A 186 14.35 7.28 -23.66
CA TRP A 186 13.87 7.21 -25.04
C TRP A 186 14.29 8.43 -25.86
N CYS A 187 14.13 9.64 -25.33
CA CYS A 187 14.57 10.87 -26.01
C CYS A 187 16.10 10.89 -26.22
N GLY A 188 16.87 10.46 -25.22
CA GLY A 188 18.32 10.33 -25.31
C GLY A 188 18.73 9.38 -26.43
N ALA A 189 18.19 8.17 -26.42
CA ALA A 189 18.42 7.16 -27.45
C ALA A 189 18.00 7.64 -28.85
N TRP A 190 16.83 8.27 -28.96
CA TRP A 190 16.34 8.84 -30.22
C TRP A 190 17.27 9.93 -30.78
N THR A 191 17.75 10.82 -29.91
CA THR A 191 18.62 11.93 -30.32
C THR A 191 20.00 11.41 -30.72
N LEU A 192 20.52 10.42 -29.98
CA LEU A 192 21.78 9.76 -30.29
C LEU A 192 21.71 9.02 -31.63
N GLN A 193 20.65 8.24 -31.85
CA GLN A 193 20.40 7.54 -33.11
C GLN A 193 20.34 8.52 -34.29
N ARG A 194 19.67 9.68 -34.13
CA ARG A 194 19.65 10.73 -35.16
C ARG A 194 21.01 11.37 -35.41
N LYS A 195 21.83 11.59 -34.37
CA LYS A 195 23.18 12.14 -34.52
C LYS A 195 24.10 11.18 -35.29
N PHE A 196 24.10 9.90 -34.91
CA PHE A 196 24.86 8.87 -35.63
C PHE A 196 24.40 8.75 -37.09
N ARG A 197 23.08 8.81 -37.35
CA ARG A 197 22.52 8.77 -38.71
C ARG A 197 22.69 10.06 -39.51
N ARG A 198 23.08 11.18 -38.90
CA ARG A 198 23.51 12.38 -39.63
C ARG A 198 24.99 12.32 -40.00
N ARG A 199 25.78 11.57 -39.24
CA ARG A 199 27.21 11.34 -39.48
C ARG A 199 27.46 10.20 -40.48
N SER A 200 26.55 9.24 -40.53
CA SER A 200 26.54 8.14 -41.50
C SER A 200 25.54 8.48 -42.60
N GLU A 201 25.96 8.51 -43.87
CA GLU A 201 25.07 8.71 -45.03
C GLU A 201 24.10 7.53 -45.27
N THR A 202 24.07 6.55 -44.37
CA THR A 202 23.23 5.38 -44.52
C THR A 202 21.73 5.72 -44.36
N PRO A 203 20.90 5.38 -45.36
CA PRO A 203 19.44 5.48 -45.25
C PRO A 203 18.92 4.65 -44.07
N ARG A 204 17.62 4.81 -43.78
CA ARG A 204 16.90 3.99 -42.79
C ARG A 204 17.19 2.51 -43.09
N ASP A 205 17.94 1.84 -42.23
CA ASP A 205 18.36 0.45 -42.45
C ASP A 205 17.10 -0.42 -42.63
N PRO A 206 16.80 -0.85 -43.87
CA PRO A 206 15.62 -1.64 -44.17
C PRO A 206 15.66 -2.98 -43.43
N GLU A 207 16.86 -3.49 -43.11
CA GLU A 207 17.05 -4.76 -42.43
C GLU A 207 16.66 -4.69 -40.96
N ALA A 208 16.97 -3.60 -40.25
CA ALA A 208 16.54 -3.40 -38.87
C ALA A 208 15.00 -3.28 -38.73
N GLU A 209 14.36 -2.58 -39.67
CA GLU A 209 12.89 -2.47 -39.71
C GLU A 209 12.24 -3.80 -40.12
N ALA A 210 12.88 -4.54 -41.03
CA ALA A 210 12.46 -5.90 -41.40
C ALA A 210 12.62 -6.88 -40.22
N LEU A 211 13.72 -6.80 -39.46
CA LEU A 211 13.97 -7.66 -38.30
C LEU A 211 12.93 -7.43 -37.21
N THR A 212 12.71 -6.18 -36.79
CA THR A 212 11.69 -5.87 -35.77
C THR A 212 10.29 -6.34 -36.20
N THR A 213 9.97 -6.17 -37.48
CA THR A 213 8.72 -6.65 -38.06
C THR A 213 8.61 -8.18 -38.07
N ARG A 214 9.70 -8.88 -38.43
CA ARG A 214 9.79 -10.36 -38.39
C ARG A 214 9.65 -10.89 -36.96
N LEU A 215 10.33 -10.28 -35.99
CA LEU A 215 10.27 -10.65 -34.58
C LEU A 215 8.85 -10.49 -34.02
N LEU A 216 8.19 -9.35 -34.26
CA LEU A 216 6.84 -9.08 -33.78
C LEU A 216 5.75 -9.92 -34.50
N GLY A 217 6.02 -10.32 -35.75
CA GLY A 217 5.16 -11.23 -36.52
C GLY A 217 5.36 -12.71 -36.20
N SER A 218 6.44 -13.08 -35.51
CA SER A 218 6.74 -14.47 -35.16
C SER A 218 5.79 -15.03 -34.11
N ALA A 219 5.38 -16.28 -34.28
CA ALA A 219 4.65 -17.04 -33.25
C ALA A 219 5.46 -17.20 -31.95
N TRP A 220 6.79 -17.07 -32.02
CA TRP A 220 7.72 -17.19 -30.89
C TRP A 220 8.03 -15.86 -30.20
N ARG A 221 7.39 -14.76 -30.60
CA ARG A 221 7.66 -13.43 -30.04
C ARG A 221 7.69 -13.36 -28.52
N PRO A 222 6.81 -14.04 -27.74
CA PRO A 222 6.86 -13.91 -26.29
C PRO A 222 8.14 -14.51 -25.73
N LEU A 223 8.61 -15.63 -26.30
CA LEU A 223 9.88 -16.27 -25.94
C LEU A 223 11.08 -15.39 -26.30
N LEU A 224 11.08 -14.81 -27.50
CA LEU A 224 12.18 -13.97 -27.98
C LEU A 224 12.36 -12.72 -27.13
N PHE A 225 11.26 -12.05 -26.73
CA PHE A 225 11.32 -10.90 -25.83
C PHE A 225 11.49 -11.30 -24.35
N ALA A 226 11.15 -12.53 -23.97
CA ALA A 226 11.46 -13.03 -22.63
C ALA A 226 12.97 -13.15 -22.40
N ILE A 227 13.79 -13.49 -23.40
CA ILE A 227 15.24 -13.69 -23.22
C ILE A 227 15.93 -12.46 -22.59
N PRO A 228 15.84 -11.23 -23.13
CA PRO A 228 16.43 -10.06 -22.48
C PRO A 228 15.84 -9.76 -21.10
N THR A 229 14.54 -10.05 -20.91
CA THR A 229 13.86 -9.83 -19.63
C THR A 229 14.37 -10.79 -18.56
N THR A 230 14.62 -12.05 -18.93
CA THR A 230 15.25 -13.05 -18.07
C THR A 230 16.63 -12.60 -17.63
N LEU A 231 17.45 -12.03 -18.52
CA LEU A 231 18.77 -11.51 -18.16
C LEU A 231 18.68 -10.39 -17.11
N ILE A 232 17.70 -9.49 -17.23
CA ILE A 232 17.46 -8.45 -16.22
C ILE A 232 17.07 -9.08 -14.87
N PHE A 233 16.15 -10.05 -14.88
CA PHE A 233 15.70 -10.74 -13.66
C PHE A 233 16.79 -11.62 -13.04
N LEU A 234 17.72 -12.15 -13.84
CA LEU A 234 18.86 -12.89 -13.33
C LEU A 234 19.80 -11.99 -12.53
N VAL A 235 19.87 -10.69 -12.78
CA VAL A 235 20.66 -9.77 -11.96
C VAL A 235 19.91 -9.38 -10.69
N ASP A 236 18.65 -8.96 -10.81
CA ASP A 236 17.75 -8.66 -9.69
C ASP A 236 16.46 -9.47 -9.80
N SER A 237 16.40 -10.62 -9.12
CA SER A 237 15.28 -11.57 -9.20
C SER A 237 14.01 -11.03 -8.55
N ASP A 238 14.13 -10.04 -7.67
CA ASP A 238 12.99 -9.38 -7.05
C ASP A 238 12.33 -8.37 -8.02
N THR A 239 12.93 -8.05 -9.17
CA THR A 239 12.44 -6.99 -10.09
C THR A 239 10.94 -7.11 -10.42
N MET A 240 10.43 -8.33 -10.62
CA MET A 240 9.00 -8.56 -10.88
C MET A 240 8.12 -8.32 -9.65
N LEU A 241 8.62 -8.62 -8.44
CA LEU A 241 7.85 -8.64 -7.19
C LEU A 241 8.04 -7.37 -6.35
N ARG A 242 9.05 -6.56 -6.69
CA ARG A 242 9.49 -5.39 -5.95
C ARG A 242 8.43 -4.28 -5.99
N VAL A 243 7.86 -3.99 -4.82
CA VAL A 243 7.07 -2.79 -4.57
C VAL A 243 7.72 -2.03 -3.42
N ASP A 244 8.94 -1.56 -3.66
CA ASP A 244 9.66 -0.71 -2.74
C ASP A 244 9.14 0.72 -2.79
N ASN A 245 8.95 1.31 -1.61
CA ASN A 245 8.48 2.68 -1.47
C ASN A 245 9.67 3.59 -1.19
N VAL A 246 10.52 3.76 -2.20
CA VAL A 246 11.72 4.59 -2.16
C VAL A 246 11.63 5.69 -3.21
N ILE A 247 12.27 6.83 -2.94
CA ILE A 247 12.30 7.97 -3.88
C ILE A 247 13.29 7.70 -5.02
N VAL A 248 14.35 6.93 -4.77
CA VAL A 248 15.38 6.65 -5.79
C VAL A 248 14.96 5.42 -6.61
N PRO A 249 14.79 5.55 -7.94
CA PRO A 249 14.44 4.43 -8.79
C PRO A 249 15.51 3.34 -8.81
N ASN A 250 15.08 2.09 -8.65
CA ASN A 250 15.91 0.93 -8.94
C ASN A 250 16.21 0.82 -10.45
N LEU A 251 17.49 0.62 -10.78
CA LEU A 251 17.99 0.55 -12.16
C LEU A 251 17.40 -0.63 -12.95
N PHE A 252 17.37 -1.84 -12.38
CA PHE A 252 16.90 -3.04 -13.09
C PHE A 252 15.40 -3.00 -13.36
N ARG A 253 14.62 -2.46 -12.41
CA ARG A 253 13.20 -2.14 -12.60
C ARG A 253 13.00 -1.10 -13.70
N LEU A 254 13.84 -0.07 -13.75
CA LEU A 254 13.81 0.95 -14.81
C LEU A 254 14.13 0.34 -16.17
N LEU A 255 15.16 -0.52 -16.27
CA LEU A 255 15.55 -1.22 -17.50
C LEU A 255 14.44 -2.17 -17.99
N HIS A 256 13.84 -2.93 -17.08
CA HIS A 256 12.71 -3.82 -17.39
C HIS A 256 11.55 -3.04 -18.03
N TYR A 257 11.12 -1.94 -17.42
CA TYR A 257 10.03 -1.12 -17.97
C TYR A 257 10.43 -0.33 -19.23
N ALA A 258 11.69 0.12 -19.32
CA ALA A 258 12.22 0.74 -20.53
C ALA A 258 12.18 -0.23 -21.72
N PHE A 259 12.41 -1.53 -21.48
CA PHE A 259 12.34 -2.55 -22.52
C PHE A 259 10.91 -2.76 -23.03
N PHE A 260 9.91 -2.88 -22.14
CA PHE A 260 8.49 -2.92 -22.55
C PHE A 260 8.06 -1.67 -23.31
N PHE A 261 8.52 -0.49 -22.88
CA PHE A 261 8.28 0.77 -23.58
C PHE A 261 8.90 0.78 -24.98
N ALA A 262 10.14 0.28 -25.13
CA ALA A 262 10.82 0.19 -26.41
C ALA A 262 10.08 -0.74 -27.39
N VAL A 263 9.62 -1.91 -26.92
CA VAL A 263 8.80 -2.83 -27.71
C VAL A 263 7.48 -2.18 -28.13
N GLY A 264 6.84 -1.41 -27.26
CA GLY A 264 5.70 -0.56 -27.62
C GLY A 264 6.03 0.40 -28.77
N GLY A 265 7.19 1.07 -28.69
CA GLY A 265 7.69 1.92 -29.77
C GLY A 265 7.89 1.16 -31.09
N TRP A 266 8.37 -0.09 -31.05
CA TRP A 266 8.49 -0.92 -32.24
C TRP A 266 7.13 -1.33 -32.82
N ILE A 267 6.15 -1.70 -31.98
CA ILE A 267 4.78 -2.03 -32.41
C ILE A 267 4.17 -0.88 -33.23
N SER A 268 4.43 0.38 -32.85
CA SER A 268 3.89 1.54 -33.57
C SER A 268 4.42 1.69 -35.01
N LYS A 269 5.56 1.08 -35.32
CA LYS A 269 6.21 1.13 -36.64
C LYS A 269 5.87 -0.07 -37.53
N VAL A 270 5.29 -1.13 -36.94
CA VAL A 270 4.94 -2.34 -37.68
C VAL A 270 3.79 -2.03 -38.64
N ARG A 271 3.98 -2.39 -39.92
CA ARG A 271 2.89 -2.38 -40.91
C ARG A 271 1.80 -3.38 -40.49
N GLU A 272 0.53 -3.00 -40.52
CA GLU A 272 -0.60 -3.89 -40.24
C GLU A 272 -0.49 -4.65 -38.90
N PRO A 273 -0.40 -3.93 -37.77
CA PRO A 273 -0.16 -4.54 -36.45
C PRO A 273 -1.22 -5.58 -36.08
N LYS A 274 -2.45 -5.47 -36.60
CA LYS A 274 -3.52 -6.45 -36.38
C LYS A 274 -3.20 -7.83 -36.93
N GLN A 275 -2.79 -7.90 -38.20
CA GLN A 275 -2.51 -9.19 -38.85
C GLN A 275 -1.37 -9.91 -38.16
N ARG A 276 -0.44 -9.17 -37.53
CA ARG A 276 0.68 -9.74 -36.80
C ARG A 276 0.35 -10.04 -35.34
N LEU A 277 -0.40 -9.19 -34.64
CA LEU A 277 -0.62 -9.31 -33.19
C LEU A 277 -1.82 -10.19 -32.80
N ILE A 278 -2.84 -10.30 -33.65
CA ILE A 278 -4.04 -11.12 -33.37
C ILE A 278 -3.75 -12.63 -33.41
N PRO A 279 -2.96 -13.17 -34.37
CA PRO A 279 -2.65 -14.59 -34.39
C PRO A 279 -2.07 -15.07 -33.05
N TYR A 280 -2.50 -16.25 -32.63
CA TYR A 280 -2.09 -16.92 -31.39
C TYR A 280 -2.41 -16.18 -30.08
N SER A 281 -3.10 -15.02 -30.13
CA SER A 281 -3.40 -14.22 -28.92
C SER A 281 -4.14 -14.99 -27.83
N GLY A 282 -5.16 -15.78 -28.20
CA GLY A 282 -5.86 -16.66 -27.27
C GLY A 282 -4.99 -17.78 -26.70
N LEU A 283 -4.11 -18.36 -27.54
CA LEU A 283 -3.13 -19.37 -27.11
C LEU A 283 -2.13 -18.77 -26.12
N TYR A 284 -1.61 -17.57 -26.37
CA TYR A 284 -0.70 -16.90 -25.43
C TYR A 284 -1.36 -16.65 -24.09
N LEU A 285 -2.63 -16.23 -24.08
CA LEU A 285 -3.35 -15.99 -22.84
C LEU A 285 -3.61 -17.31 -22.09
N GLY A 286 -4.01 -18.38 -22.79
CA GLY A 286 -4.16 -19.72 -22.20
C GLY A 286 -2.84 -20.26 -21.61
N LEU A 287 -1.75 -20.17 -22.38
CA LEU A 287 -0.42 -20.55 -21.91
C LEU A 287 0.05 -19.70 -20.73
N SER A 288 -0.27 -18.39 -20.70
CA SER A 288 0.10 -17.54 -19.57
C SER A 288 -0.55 -17.99 -18.26
N LEU A 289 -1.79 -18.47 -18.29
CA LEU A 289 -2.50 -18.97 -17.11
C LEU A 289 -1.90 -20.29 -16.63
N VAL A 290 -1.62 -21.22 -17.54
CA VAL A 290 -0.96 -22.49 -17.22
C VAL A 290 0.44 -22.24 -16.65
N LEU A 291 1.21 -21.36 -17.28
CA LEU A 291 2.55 -21.00 -16.84
C LEU A 291 2.54 -20.33 -15.46
N PHE A 292 1.56 -19.45 -15.21
CA PHE A 292 1.40 -18.82 -13.91
C PHE A 292 1.09 -19.85 -12.81
N GLY A 293 0.16 -20.79 -13.08
CA GLY A 293 -0.15 -21.87 -12.15
C GLY A 293 1.07 -22.74 -11.83
N ALA A 294 1.88 -23.09 -12.84
CA ALA A 294 3.11 -23.83 -12.66
C ALA A 294 4.21 -23.03 -11.93
N MET A 295 4.26 -21.71 -12.12
CA MET A 295 5.23 -20.82 -11.50
C MET A 295 4.85 -20.45 -10.05
N LEU A 296 3.58 -20.52 -9.67
CA LEU A 296 3.07 -20.05 -8.38
C LEU A 296 3.82 -20.64 -7.17
N PRO A 297 4.12 -21.96 -7.09
CA PRO A 297 4.88 -22.51 -5.97
C PRO A 297 6.30 -21.92 -5.85
N LEU A 298 6.99 -21.76 -6.99
CA LEU A 298 8.31 -21.15 -7.04
C LEU A 298 8.26 -19.68 -6.62
N LEU A 299 7.19 -18.98 -7.00
CA LEU A 299 6.98 -17.59 -6.66
C LEU A 299 6.75 -17.43 -5.14
N LEU A 300 5.87 -18.24 -4.56
CA LEU A 300 5.64 -18.25 -3.11
C LEU A 300 6.94 -18.58 -2.35
N GLN A 301 7.70 -19.57 -2.81
CA GLN A 301 9.01 -19.89 -2.24
C GLN A 301 10.00 -18.71 -2.34
N HIS A 302 10.07 -18.04 -3.50
CA HIS A 302 10.94 -16.88 -3.72
C HIS A 302 10.62 -15.70 -2.79
N THR A 303 9.33 -15.48 -2.54
CA THR A 303 8.86 -14.41 -1.67
C THR A 303 9.26 -14.64 -0.22
N ALA A 304 9.19 -15.89 0.25
CA ALA A 304 9.66 -16.29 1.57
C ALA A 304 11.19 -16.17 1.69
N SER A 305 11.93 -16.70 0.70
CA SER A 305 13.39 -16.60 0.63
C SER A 305 13.85 -16.57 -0.81
N PRO A 306 14.81 -15.70 -1.19
CA PRO A 306 15.31 -15.65 -2.57
C PRO A 306 15.77 -17.03 -3.05
N LEU A 307 15.23 -17.47 -4.20
CA LEU A 307 15.64 -18.71 -4.86
C LEU A 307 17.11 -18.64 -5.27
N GLN A 308 17.80 -19.78 -5.24
CA GLN A 308 19.21 -19.91 -5.60
C GLN A 308 19.40 -20.97 -6.70
N GLY A 309 20.60 -20.99 -7.30
CA GLY A 309 20.99 -21.98 -8.31
C GLY A 309 20.06 -22.05 -9.52
N TRP A 310 19.79 -23.27 -10.00
CA TRP A 310 18.97 -23.50 -11.20
C TRP A 310 17.50 -23.08 -11.01
N LEU A 311 16.96 -23.17 -9.78
CA LEU A 311 15.60 -22.75 -9.46
C LEU A 311 15.40 -21.25 -9.69
N ARG A 312 16.42 -20.43 -9.37
CA ARG A 312 16.42 -18.99 -9.67
C ARG A 312 16.34 -18.75 -11.17
N ILE A 313 17.14 -19.48 -11.96
CA ILE A 313 17.19 -19.33 -13.42
C ILE A 313 15.85 -19.71 -14.03
N LEU A 314 15.29 -20.84 -13.62
CA LEU A 314 13.97 -21.30 -14.05
C LEU A 314 12.90 -20.25 -13.71
N PHE A 315 12.83 -19.78 -12.46
CA PHE A 315 11.87 -18.77 -12.04
C PHE A 315 11.98 -17.47 -12.86
N CYS A 316 13.19 -16.96 -13.07
CA CYS A 316 13.40 -15.73 -13.87
C CYS A 316 12.90 -15.91 -15.31
N GLY A 317 13.17 -17.08 -15.91
CA GLY A 317 12.70 -17.42 -17.26
C GLY A 317 11.18 -17.52 -17.35
N LEU A 318 10.55 -18.22 -16.39
CA LEU A 318 9.09 -18.36 -16.32
C LEU A 318 8.40 -17.01 -16.09
N ALA A 319 8.93 -16.19 -15.18
CA ALA A 319 8.41 -14.85 -14.86
C ALA A 319 8.46 -13.90 -16.06
N ALA A 320 9.59 -13.89 -16.77
CA ALA A 320 9.75 -13.13 -18.00
C ALA A 320 8.75 -13.59 -19.09
N LEU A 321 8.67 -14.91 -19.32
CA LEU A 321 7.77 -15.48 -20.32
C LEU A 321 6.29 -15.23 -19.99
N PHE A 322 5.90 -15.36 -18.71
CA PHE A 322 4.56 -15.05 -18.22
C PHE A 322 4.15 -13.61 -18.56
N SER A 323 5.04 -12.65 -18.27
CA SER A 323 4.81 -11.23 -18.53
C SER A 323 4.53 -10.98 -20.02
N TRP A 324 5.35 -11.54 -20.90
CA TRP A 324 5.22 -11.35 -22.35
C TRP A 324 4.02 -12.09 -22.97
N LEU A 325 3.75 -13.32 -22.53
CA LEU A 325 2.57 -14.06 -22.97
C LEU A 325 1.28 -13.30 -22.62
N THR A 326 1.19 -12.79 -21.40
CA THR A 326 0.03 -12.04 -20.93
C THR A 326 -0.14 -10.73 -21.70
N VAL A 327 0.94 -9.96 -21.86
CA VAL A 327 0.90 -8.66 -22.56
C VAL A 327 0.51 -8.82 -24.03
N PHE A 328 1.15 -9.73 -24.77
CA PHE A 328 0.80 -9.95 -26.18
C PHE A 328 -0.56 -10.65 -26.35
N GLY A 329 -0.92 -11.57 -25.46
CA GLY A 329 -2.21 -12.25 -25.45
C GLY A 329 -3.35 -11.26 -25.23
N ALA A 330 -3.29 -10.45 -24.17
CA ALA A 330 -4.29 -9.45 -23.84
C ALA A 330 -4.43 -8.39 -24.93
N LEU A 331 -3.31 -7.87 -25.46
CA LEU A 331 -3.33 -6.90 -26.56
C LEU A 331 -3.97 -7.49 -27.82
N GLY A 332 -3.60 -8.71 -28.21
CA GLY A 332 -4.14 -9.37 -29.40
C GLY A 332 -5.63 -9.70 -29.29
N VAL A 333 -6.07 -10.17 -28.11
CA VAL A 333 -7.49 -10.41 -27.82
C VAL A 333 -8.30 -9.10 -27.90
N LEU A 334 -7.80 -8.01 -27.28
CA LEU A 334 -8.49 -6.72 -27.36
C LEU A 334 -8.50 -6.13 -28.76
N LEU A 335 -7.46 -6.36 -29.57
CA LEU A 335 -7.46 -5.97 -30.99
C LEU A 335 -8.51 -6.73 -31.82
N ARG A 336 -8.90 -7.94 -31.39
CA ARG A 336 -9.96 -8.75 -31.99
C ARG A 336 -11.36 -8.29 -31.52
N LEU A 337 -11.51 -7.99 -30.23
CA LEU A 337 -12.80 -7.69 -29.61
C LEU A 337 -13.22 -6.22 -29.75
N VAL A 338 -12.28 -5.28 -29.72
CA VAL A 338 -12.57 -3.83 -29.70
C VAL A 338 -12.59 -3.28 -31.13
N GLN A 339 -13.79 -2.99 -31.63
CA GLN A 339 -13.98 -2.40 -32.97
C GLN A 339 -14.33 -0.90 -32.97
N GLY A 340 -14.56 -0.29 -31.80
CA GLY A 340 -14.90 1.14 -31.71
C GLY A 340 -14.95 1.69 -30.28
N ARG A 341 -15.23 3.00 -30.15
CA ARG A 341 -15.37 3.69 -28.85
C ARG A 341 -16.83 3.84 -28.45
N GLY A 342 -17.30 2.99 -27.54
CA GLY A 342 -18.53 3.28 -26.79
C GLY A 342 -18.36 4.52 -25.91
N ALA A 343 -19.45 5.25 -25.62
CA ALA A 343 -19.42 6.44 -24.76
C ALA A 343 -18.83 6.14 -23.37
N THR A 344 -19.17 4.98 -22.80
CA THR A 344 -18.65 4.49 -21.52
C THR A 344 -17.14 4.29 -21.55
N MET A 345 -16.59 3.61 -22.56
CA MET A 345 -15.14 3.37 -22.65
C MET A 345 -14.36 4.68 -22.80
N ARG A 346 -14.89 5.65 -23.55
CA ARG A 346 -14.29 6.98 -23.63
C ARG A 346 -14.27 7.67 -22.26
N PHE A 347 -15.38 7.64 -21.53
CA PHE A 347 -15.46 8.20 -20.19
C PHE A 347 -14.49 7.53 -19.21
N LEU A 348 -14.47 6.20 -19.16
CA LEU A 348 -13.57 5.43 -18.28
C LEU A 348 -12.09 5.64 -18.64
N SER A 349 -11.78 5.77 -19.93
CA SER A 349 -10.42 6.10 -20.38
C SER A 349 -9.96 7.48 -19.88
N GLU A 350 -10.83 8.50 -19.98
CA GLU A 350 -10.57 9.83 -19.43
C GLU A 350 -10.45 9.82 -17.88
N ALA A 351 -11.27 9.02 -17.20
CA ALA A 351 -11.26 8.89 -15.73
C ALA A 351 -10.07 8.08 -15.19
N SER A 352 -9.54 7.11 -15.95
CA SER A 352 -8.52 6.14 -15.51
C SER A 352 -7.32 6.77 -14.81
N PHE A 353 -6.85 7.90 -15.32
CA PHE A 353 -5.68 8.58 -14.76
C PHE A 353 -5.98 9.21 -13.40
N TRP A 354 -7.19 9.76 -13.20
CA TRP A 354 -7.61 10.25 -11.90
C TRP A 354 -7.83 9.11 -10.92
N ILE A 355 -8.49 8.03 -11.34
CA ILE A 355 -8.70 6.83 -10.51
C ILE A 355 -7.34 6.33 -9.98
N TYR A 356 -6.33 6.24 -10.86
CA TYR A 356 -4.97 5.90 -10.47
C TYR A 356 -4.41 6.82 -9.37
N ILE A 357 -4.61 8.14 -9.46
CA ILE A 357 -4.07 9.08 -8.47
C ILE A 357 -4.70 8.88 -7.09
N ILE A 358 -6.02 8.69 -6.99
CA ILE A 358 -6.73 8.80 -5.69
C ILE A 358 -7.16 7.47 -5.06
N HIS A 359 -7.13 6.35 -5.79
CA HIS A 359 -7.75 5.10 -5.29
C HIS A 359 -7.09 4.55 -4.03
N VAL A 360 -5.76 4.60 -3.91
CA VAL A 360 -5.04 3.95 -2.80
C VAL A 360 -5.40 4.53 -1.42
N PRO A 361 -5.44 5.87 -1.20
CA PRO A 361 -5.95 6.41 0.06
C PRO A 361 -7.36 5.91 0.42
N ILE A 362 -8.26 5.81 -0.55
CA ILE A 362 -9.64 5.35 -0.34
C ILE A 362 -9.64 3.87 0.05
N VAL A 363 -8.87 3.04 -0.67
CA VAL A 363 -8.69 1.62 -0.37
C VAL A 363 -8.13 1.43 1.05
N ALA A 364 -7.04 2.12 1.37
CA ALA A 364 -6.37 2.00 2.66
C ALA A 364 -7.29 2.43 3.81
N LEU A 365 -8.03 3.54 3.65
CA LEU A 365 -8.97 4.01 4.67
C LEU A 365 -10.07 2.97 4.91
N MET A 366 -10.68 2.44 3.84
CA MET A 366 -11.70 1.40 3.95
C MET A 366 -11.17 0.13 4.61
N GLN A 367 -9.96 -0.31 4.28
CA GLN A 367 -9.33 -1.48 4.90
C GLN A 367 -9.14 -1.28 6.40
N VAL A 368 -8.71 -0.10 6.85
CA VAL A 368 -8.56 0.18 8.29
C VAL A 368 -9.91 0.26 9.00
N LEU A 369 -10.93 0.89 8.39
CA LEU A 369 -12.27 1.00 8.98
C LEU A 369 -12.96 -0.37 9.14
N LEU A 370 -12.71 -1.30 8.22
CA LEU A 370 -13.28 -2.65 8.26
C LEU A 370 -12.44 -3.64 9.07
N LEU A 371 -11.23 -3.26 9.50
CA LEU A 371 -10.32 -4.14 10.25
C LEU A 371 -10.96 -4.74 11.51
N PRO A 372 -11.70 -3.97 12.35
CA PRO A 372 -12.32 -4.51 13.57
C PRO A 372 -13.48 -5.49 13.35
N LEU A 373 -14.07 -5.50 12.15
CA LEU A 373 -15.25 -6.33 11.87
C LEU A 373 -14.83 -7.78 11.65
N ALA A 374 -15.47 -8.75 12.31
CA ALA A 374 -15.18 -10.18 12.12
C ALA A 374 -15.80 -10.77 10.82
N TRP A 375 -15.87 -9.99 9.75
CA TRP A 375 -16.41 -10.44 8.45
C TRP A 375 -15.36 -11.23 7.66
N PRO A 376 -15.78 -12.19 6.81
CA PRO A 376 -14.88 -12.88 5.89
C PRO A 376 -14.12 -11.90 4.97
N GLY A 377 -12.81 -12.11 4.82
CA GLY A 377 -11.93 -11.31 3.97
C GLY A 377 -12.47 -11.06 2.56
N PRO A 378 -13.00 -12.07 1.84
CA PRO A 378 -13.60 -11.87 0.52
C PRO A 378 -14.76 -10.87 0.48
N ILE A 379 -15.60 -10.82 1.52
CA ILE A 379 -16.72 -9.88 1.62
C ILE A 379 -16.18 -8.45 1.82
N LYS A 380 -15.20 -8.29 2.72
CA LYS A 380 -14.54 -7.00 2.94
C LYS A 380 -13.84 -6.54 1.65
N PHE A 381 -13.13 -7.42 0.95
CA PHE A 381 -12.49 -7.14 -0.34
C PHE A 381 -13.47 -6.60 -1.39
N LEU A 382 -14.63 -7.25 -1.56
CA LEU A 382 -15.65 -6.80 -2.50
C LEU A 382 -16.18 -5.40 -2.14
N LEU A 383 -16.43 -5.16 -0.84
CA LEU A 383 -16.88 -3.87 -0.35
C LEU A 383 -15.84 -2.77 -0.57
N VAL A 384 -14.57 -3.01 -0.18
CA VAL A 384 -13.44 -2.09 -0.39
C VAL A 384 -13.30 -1.76 -1.87
N SER A 385 -13.35 -2.77 -2.74
CA SER A 385 -13.24 -2.62 -4.18
C SER A 385 -14.36 -1.77 -4.77
N ALA A 386 -15.61 -2.08 -4.42
CA ALA A 386 -16.78 -1.35 -4.89
C ALA A 386 -16.73 0.12 -4.45
N VAL A 387 -16.45 0.38 -3.18
CA VAL A 387 -16.35 1.74 -2.63
C VAL A 387 -15.20 2.51 -3.29
N ALA A 388 -14.02 1.91 -3.42
CA ALA A 388 -12.87 2.55 -4.05
C ALA A 388 -13.14 2.94 -5.51
N ILE A 389 -13.76 2.04 -6.29
CA ILE A 389 -14.11 2.30 -7.70
C ILE A 389 -15.17 3.39 -7.79
N VAL A 390 -16.28 3.26 -7.04
CA VAL A 390 -17.40 4.21 -7.10
C VAL A 390 -16.95 5.60 -6.67
N LEU A 391 -16.24 5.73 -5.54
CA LEU A 391 -15.74 7.02 -5.08
C LEU A 391 -14.71 7.62 -6.03
N SER A 392 -13.86 6.79 -6.66
CA SER A 392 -12.88 7.30 -7.62
C SER A 392 -13.54 7.82 -8.91
N VAL A 393 -14.58 7.14 -9.39
CA VAL A 393 -15.34 7.57 -10.58
C VAL A 393 -16.21 8.79 -10.27
N LEU A 394 -16.88 8.82 -9.12
CA LEU A 394 -17.73 9.95 -8.72
C LEU A 394 -16.91 11.22 -8.47
N SER A 395 -15.77 11.12 -7.80
CA SER A 395 -14.87 12.26 -7.61
C SER A 395 -14.30 12.77 -8.93
N TYR A 396 -14.04 11.89 -9.92
CA TYR A 396 -13.67 12.32 -11.26
C TYR A 396 -14.79 13.18 -11.90
N GLU A 397 -16.03 12.67 -11.93
CA GLU A 397 -17.15 13.34 -12.58
C GLU A 397 -17.44 14.72 -11.96
N THR A 398 -17.30 14.83 -10.64
CA THR A 398 -17.75 15.98 -9.86
C THR A 398 -16.64 17.01 -9.62
N ILE A 399 -15.47 16.55 -9.20
CA ILE A 399 -14.36 17.42 -8.79
C ILE A 399 -13.45 17.74 -9.95
N VAL A 400 -13.17 16.78 -10.85
CA VAL A 400 -12.07 16.91 -11.82
C VAL A 400 -12.57 17.26 -13.22
N ARG A 401 -13.58 16.57 -13.73
CA ARG A 401 -14.01 16.65 -15.14
C ARG A 401 -14.32 18.07 -15.62
N ARG A 402 -14.73 18.97 -14.71
CA ARG A 402 -15.14 20.34 -15.04
C ARG A 402 -14.31 21.43 -14.34
N SER A 403 -13.25 21.09 -13.59
CA SER A 403 -12.49 22.05 -12.78
C SER A 403 -11.09 22.35 -13.32
N VAL A 404 -10.44 23.32 -12.68
CA VAL A 404 -9.01 23.65 -12.87
C VAL A 404 -8.11 22.45 -12.53
N VAL A 405 -8.52 21.62 -11.56
CA VAL A 405 -7.80 20.37 -11.21
C VAL A 405 -7.75 19.44 -12.43
N GLY A 406 -8.86 19.35 -13.19
CA GLY A 406 -8.89 18.61 -14.45
C GLY A 406 -7.92 19.15 -15.50
N GLU A 407 -7.68 20.46 -15.56
CA GLU A 407 -6.73 21.06 -16.50
C GLU A 407 -5.27 20.80 -16.10
N ILE A 408 -4.99 20.81 -14.80
CA ILE A 408 -3.66 20.44 -14.25
C ILE A 408 -3.36 18.95 -14.53
N ILE A 409 -4.37 18.10 -14.41
CA ILE A 409 -4.20 16.63 -14.45
C ILE A 409 -4.29 16.07 -15.86
N ASN A 410 -5.29 16.47 -16.64
CA ASN A 410 -5.54 15.94 -17.98
C ASN A 410 -4.99 16.84 -19.10
N GLY A 411 -4.62 18.09 -18.81
CA GLY A 411 -4.20 19.10 -19.78
C GLY A 411 -5.37 19.92 -20.35
N ALA A 412 -5.07 20.84 -21.28
CA ALA A 412 -6.07 21.71 -21.92
C ALA A 412 -7.08 20.90 -22.75
N ARG A 413 -8.38 21.14 -22.50
CA ARG A 413 -9.54 20.32 -22.91
C ARG A 413 -9.68 20.07 -24.43
N LYS A 414 -10.25 18.90 -24.78
CA LYS A 414 -11.26 18.79 -25.84
C LYS A 414 -12.65 18.77 -25.19
N ARG A 415 -13.40 19.88 -25.30
CA ARG A 415 -14.79 20.04 -24.80
C ARG A 415 -15.79 19.17 -25.60
N THR A 416 -15.69 17.84 -25.59
CA THR A 416 -16.43 17.00 -26.57
C THR A 416 -17.35 15.94 -25.99
N THR A 417 -17.92 16.10 -24.79
CA THR A 417 -18.97 15.19 -24.32
C THR A 417 -20.16 15.93 -23.70
N LYS A 418 -21.37 15.62 -24.21
CA LYS A 418 -22.68 16.10 -23.72
C LYS A 418 -22.80 15.91 -22.20
N PRO A 419 -23.59 16.75 -21.50
CA PRO A 419 -23.73 16.69 -20.05
C PRO A 419 -24.10 15.28 -19.58
N GLY A 420 -23.37 14.79 -18.56
CA GLY A 420 -23.72 13.57 -17.86
C GLY A 420 -25.11 13.68 -17.21
N ARG A 421 -25.76 12.53 -17.02
CA ARG A 421 -27.15 12.40 -16.52
C ARG A 421 -27.38 12.98 -15.11
N PHE A 422 -26.32 13.35 -14.39
CA PHE A 422 -26.36 13.87 -13.03
C PHE A 422 -25.87 15.32 -12.97
N SER A 423 -26.56 16.16 -12.20
CA SER A 423 -26.14 17.55 -11.97
C SER A 423 -24.85 17.58 -11.12
N PRO A 424 -23.96 18.57 -11.32
CA PRO A 424 -22.78 18.76 -10.47
C PRO A 424 -23.13 18.86 -8.97
N GLU A 425 -24.29 19.43 -8.67
CA GLU A 425 -24.80 19.56 -7.32
C GLU A 425 -25.14 18.23 -6.66
N PHE A 426 -25.77 17.30 -7.41
CA PHE A 426 -26.11 15.98 -6.89
C PHE A 426 -24.84 15.17 -6.58
N GLY A 427 -23.86 15.19 -7.48
CA GLY A 427 -22.65 14.41 -7.31
C GLY A 427 -21.77 14.90 -6.14
N TRP A 428 -21.61 16.21 -5.93
CA TRP A 428 -20.84 16.70 -4.78
C TRP A 428 -21.52 16.37 -3.45
N LYS A 429 -22.86 16.41 -3.38
CA LYS A 429 -23.62 16.01 -2.18
C LYS A 429 -23.42 14.53 -1.85
N VAL A 430 -23.38 13.65 -2.85
CA VAL A 430 -23.08 12.21 -2.66
C VAL A 430 -21.65 12.00 -2.20
N VAL A 431 -20.66 12.65 -2.83
CA VAL A 431 -19.25 12.57 -2.42
C VAL A 431 -19.07 13.11 -0.99
N LEU A 432 -19.71 14.23 -0.66
CA LEU A 432 -19.68 14.80 0.69
C LEU A 432 -20.35 13.88 1.70
N GLY A 433 -21.50 13.27 1.37
CA GLY A 433 -22.19 12.31 2.23
C GLY A 433 -21.34 11.08 2.51
N LEU A 434 -20.69 10.51 1.49
CA LEU A 434 -19.80 9.36 1.64
C LEU A 434 -18.50 9.73 2.38
N ALA A 435 -17.91 10.88 2.08
CA ALA A 435 -16.74 11.38 2.82
C ALA A 435 -17.07 11.65 4.30
N THR A 436 -18.29 12.16 4.58
CA THR A 436 -18.78 12.35 5.95
C THR A 436 -18.98 11.02 6.65
N LEU A 437 -19.55 10.01 5.98
CA LEU A 437 -19.67 8.65 6.53
C LEU A 437 -18.30 8.03 6.85
N LEU A 438 -17.31 8.19 5.95
CA LEU A 438 -15.94 7.74 6.17
C LEU A 438 -15.28 8.48 7.34
N LEU A 439 -15.49 9.79 7.44
CA LEU A 439 -14.99 10.62 8.55
C LEU A 439 -15.65 10.25 9.87
N VAL A 440 -16.97 10.03 9.90
CA VAL A 440 -17.70 9.55 11.08
C VAL A 440 -17.22 8.18 11.48
N GLY A 441 -17.02 7.26 10.54
CA GLY A 441 -16.41 5.95 10.79
C GLY A 441 -15.03 6.07 11.43
N PHE A 442 -14.18 6.95 10.87
CA PHE A 442 -12.83 7.25 11.38
C PHE A 442 -12.86 7.88 12.79
N VAL A 443 -13.76 8.82 13.04
CA VAL A 443 -13.92 9.46 14.36
C VAL A 443 -14.47 8.46 15.37
N TRP A 444 -15.44 7.63 14.98
CA TRP A 444 -16.02 6.59 15.84
C TRP A 444 -14.99 5.53 16.22
N SER A 445 -14.21 5.02 15.25
CA SER A 445 -13.14 4.05 15.49
C SER A 445 -11.99 4.62 16.30
N SER A 446 -11.84 5.95 16.36
CA SER A 446 -10.78 6.63 17.10
C SER A 446 -11.21 7.24 18.45
N ARG A 447 -12.52 7.27 18.73
CA ARG A 447 -13.11 7.88 19.93
C ARG A 447 -12.67 7.23 21.25
N GLY A 448 -12.26 5.96 21.22
CA GLY A 448 -11.74 5.26 22.40
C GLY A 448 -10.35 5.70 22.85
N PHE A 449 -9.58 6.42 22.02
CA PHE A 449 -8.15 6.66 22.29
C PHE A 449 -7.65 8.08 21.96
N LEU A 450 -8.18 8.77 20.94
CA LEU A 450 -7.61 10.04 20.46
C LEU A 450 -7.92 11.27 21.34
N GLY A 451 -8.64 11.14 22.47
CA GLY A 451 -8.97 12.32 23.28
C GLY A 451 -9.53 12.09 24.68
N GLY A 452 -9.32 10.91 25.30
CA GLY A 452 -9.83 10.60 26.63
C GLY A 452 -8.77 10.09 27.60
N ASN A 453 -9.09 10.09 28.89
CA ASN A 453 -8.23 9.58 29.97
C ASN A 453 -8.09 8.03 29.99
N ASN A 454 -8.64 7.33 28.98
CA ASN A 454 -8.71 5.88 28.86
C ASN A 454 -9.04 5.17 30.19
N LEU A 455 -9.92 5.80 30.98
CA LEU A 455 -10.27 5.37 32.33
C LEU A 455 -11.36 4.31 32.24
N HIS A 456 -11.09 3.13 32.78
CA HIS A 456 -12.04 2.02 32.85
C HIS A 456 -12.08 1.43 34.26
N VAL A 457 -13.29 1.06 34.67
CA VAL A 457 -13.55 0.29 35.88
C VAL A 457 -13.50 -1.19 35.49
N GLU A 458 -12.45 -1.89 35.93
CA GLU A 458 -12.28 -3.33 35.65
C GLU A 458 -13.00 -4.19 36.67
N GLU A 459 -13.06 -3.69 37.90
CA GLU A 459 -13.83 -4.28 38.98
C GLU A 459 -14.17 -3.15 39.99
N PRO A 460 -15.46 -2.76 40.11
CA PRO A 460 -15.88 -1.65 40.96
C PRO A 460 -15.37 -1.81 42.40
N GLY A 461 -14.80 -0.74 42.97
CA GLY A 461 -14.25 -0.76 44.32
C GLY A 461 -12.98 -1.59 44.49
N ARG A 462 -12.41 -2.14 43.41
CA ARG A 462 -11.21 -2.98 43.48
C ARG A 462 -10.12 -2.59 42.48
N LEU A 463 -10.39 -2.58 41.17
CA LEU A 463 -9.39 -2.38 40.12
C LEU A 463 -9.87 -1.38 39.07
N TYR A 464 -9.06 -0.35 38.85
CA TYR A 464 -9.24 0.67 37.84
C TYR A 464 -8.00 0.74 36.96
N ARG A 465 -8.17 1.13 35.70
CA ARG A 465 -7.06 1.38 34.77
C ARG A 465 -7.27 2.70 34.05
N SER A 466 -6.19 3.43 33.77
CA SER A 466 -6.28 4.71 33.04
C SER A 466 -5.01 5.08 32.30
N ALA A 467 -5.14 6.02 31.37
CA ALA A 467 -4.02 6.85 30.95
C ALA A 467 -3.53 7.71 32.12
N ARG A 468 -2.36 8.33 31.95
CA ARG A 468 -1.85 9.28 32.94
C ARG A 468 -2.83 10.45 33.04
N LEU A 469 -3.52 10.53 34.18
CA LEU A 469 -4.49 11.56 34.47
C LEU A 469 -3.81 12.92 34.69
N SER A 470 -4.58 13.99 34.49
CA SER A 470 -4.19 15.28 35.04
C SER A 470 -4.23 15.21 36.57
N PRO A 471 -3.43 16.02 37.30
CA PRO A 471 -3.49 16.05 38.76
C PRO A 471 -4.90 16.33 39.30
N ALA A 472 -5.68 17.17 38.61
CA ALA A 472 -7.06 17.46 39.00
C ALA A 472 -7.98 16.24 38.81
N ASP A 473 -7.85 15.52 37.69
CA ASP A 473 -8.63 14.31 37.44
C ASP A 473 -8.25 13.17 38.39
N LEU A 474 -6.97 13.06 38.77
CA LEU A 474 -6.53 12.09 39.77
C LEU A 474 -7.15 12.39 41.15
N ASP A 475 -7.10 13.64 41.62
CA ASP A 475 -7.72 14.04 42.90
C ASP A 475 -9.24 13.81 42.88
N ALA A 476 -9.90 14.10 41.74
CA ALA A 476 -11.32 13.82 41.55
C ALA A 476 -11.61 12.30 41.60
N LEU A 477 -10.79 11.47 40.94
CA LEU A 477 -10.95 10.03 40.94
C LEU A 477 -10.73 9.42 42.33
N ILE A 478 -9.71 9.88 43.06
CA ILE A 478 -9.44 9.45 44.44
C ILE A 478 -10.66 9.71 45.34
N ARG A 479 -11.25 10.92 45.25
CA ARG A 479 -12.44 11.27 46.04
C ARG A 479 -13.67 10.45 45.63
N ARG A 480 -13.88 10.26 44.32
CA ARG A 480 -15.10 9.63 43.79
C ARG A 480 -15.13 8.12 44.05
N GLU A 481 -14.01 7.44 43.82
CA GLU A 481 -13.92 5.99 43.89
C GLU A 481 -13.29 5.49 45.21
N GLY A 482 -12.83 6.39 46.07
CA GLY A 482 -12.17 6.04 47.33
C GLY A 482 -10.85 5.29 47.13
N LEU A 483 -10.07 5.64 46.09
CA LEU A 483 -8.82 4.96 45.76
C LEU A 483 -7.85 4.97 46.95
N ARG A 484 -7.22 3.83 47.21
CA ARG A 484 -6.18 3.69 48.25
C ARG A 484 -4.78 3.54 47.68
N THR A 485 -4.67 3.15 46.40
CA THR A 485 -3.39 2.99 45.72
C THR A 485 -3.41 3.54 44.29
N VAL A 486 -2.32 4.19 43.90
CA VAL A 486 -2.00 4.59 42.53
C VAL A 486 -0.70 3.92 42.12
N VAL A 487 -0.70 3.18 41.00
CA VAL A 487 0.50 2.57 40.42
C VAL A 487 0.83 3.26 39.10
N ALA A 488 2.03 3.83 39.00
CA ALA A 488 2.53 4.50 37.81
C ALA A 488 3.77 3.80 37.24
N PHE A 489 3.87 3.72 35.91
CA PHE A 489 4.97 3.04 35.21
C PHE A 489 6.13 3.95 34.79
N THR A 490 6.01 5.24 35.12
CA THR A 490 7.05 6.27 34.96
C THR A 490 6.90 7.28 36.08
N GLY A 491 7.99 7.79 36.65
CA GLY A 491 7.92 8.83 37.67
C GLY A 491 9.27 9.10 38.32
N ASP A 492 9.74 10.33 38.16
CA ASP A 492 10.92 10.86 38.84
C ASP A 492 10.59 12.32 39.19
N PRO A 493 10.50 12.69 40.47
CA PRO A 493 10.13 14.04 40.88
C PRO A 493 11.15 15.09 40.44
N GLN A 494 12.40 14.71 40.18
CA GLN A 494 13.45 15.62 39.68
C GLN A 494 13.34 15.85 38.17
N ARG A 495 12.76 14.90 37.42
CA ARG A 495 12.60 14.99 35.95
C ARG A 495 11.20 15.40 35.51
N HIS A 496 10.19 15.24 36.37
CA HIS A 496 8.79 15.31 35.99
C HIS A 496 7.94 16.09 36.99
N SER A 497 7.61 17.33 36.66
CA SER A 497 6.79 18.24 37.50
C SER A 497 5.38 17.70 37.79
N TRP A 498 4.82 16.87 36.89
CA TRP A 498 3.52 16.21 37.10
C TRP A 498 3.59 15.16 38.21
N PHE A 499 4.72 14.47 38.37
CA PHE A 499 4.90 13.41 39.37
C PHE A 499 5.02 13.99 40.78
N ALA A 500 5.70 15.13 40.93
CA ALA A 500 5.72 15.87 42.19
C ALA A 500 4.29 16.31 42.63
N LYS A 501 3.40 16.62 41.67
CA LYS A 501 1.99 16.92 41.98
C LYS A 501 1.22 15.67 42.40
N TYR A 502 1.46 14.53 41.76
CA TYR A 502 0.91 13.24 42.18
C TYR A 502 1.30 12.92 43.62
N GLN A 503 2.57 13.04 43.98
CA GLN A 503 3.06 12.82 45.35
C GLN A 503 2.32 13.70 46.36
N LYS A 504 2.19 15.01 46.08
CA LYS A 504 1.44 15.93 46.95
C LYS A 504 -0.02 15.53 47.14
N ILE A 505 -0.71 15.14 46.06
CA ILE A 505 -2.11 14.73 46.12
C ILE A 505 -2.25 13.42 46.91
N CYS A 506 -1.44 12.41 46.59
CA CYS A 506 -1.47 11.12 47.26
C CYS A 506 -1.15 11.26 48.76
N GLN A 507 -0.15 12.08 49.12
CA GLN A 507 0.18 12.37 50.52
C GLN A 507 -0.97 13.09 51.25
N ALA A 508 -1.57 14.11 50.65
CA ALA A 508 -2.69 14.84 51.24
C ALA A 508 -3.95 13.96 51.43
N ARG A 509 -4.15 12.98 50.54
CA ARG A 509 -5.29 12.05 50.56
C ARG A 509 -5.00 10.73 51.30
N LYS A 510 -3.79 10.54 51.82
CA LYS A 510 -3.34 9.28 52.46
C LYS A 510 -3.50 8.07 51.53
N VAL A 511 -3.15 8.24 50.27
CA VAL A 511 -3.17 7.22 49.20
C VAL A 511 -1.73 6.81 48.91
N GLU A 512 -1.49 5.51 48.72
CA GLU A 512 -0.17 4.99 48.39
C GLU A 512 0.15 5.22 46.91
N LEU A 513 1.35 5.71 46.60
CA LEU A 513 1.81 5.95 45.23
C LEU A 513 3.02 5.05 44.94
N TYR A 514 2.83 4.04 44.12
CA TYR A 514 3.91 3.17 43.66
C TYR A 514 4.41 3.59 42.29
N THR A 515 5.73 3.51 42.13
CA THR A 515 6.39 3.74 40.83
C THR A 515 7.23 2.54 40.44
N ILE A 516 6.98 1.99 39.25
CA ILE A 516 7.76 0.90 38.66
C ILE A 516 8.32 1.38 37.34
N ASN A 517 9.63 1.22 37.12
CA ASN A 517 10.23 1.56 35.83
C ASN A 517 10.06 0.39 34.85
N LEU A 518 8.94 0.38 34.11
CA LEU A 518 8.65 -0.62 33.10
C LEU A 518 8.59 0.05 31.72
N ARG A 519 9.39 -0.44 30.77
CA ARG A 519 9.33 0.01 29.37
C ARG A 519 8.32 -0.85 28.60
N ASP A 520 7.48 -0.22 27.78
CA ASP A 520 6.45 -0.91 26.99
C ASP A 520 6.99 -1.54 25.71
N GLU A 521 8.16 -1.11 25.22
CA GLU A 521 8.76 -1.65 23.99
C GLU A 521 9.62 -2.90 24.19
N VAL A 522 9.78 -3.38 25.43
CA VAL A 522 10.64 -4.52 25.76
C VAL A 522 9.96 -5.49 26.71
N ILE A 523 10.40 -6.74 26.66
CA ILE A 523 9.97 -7.77 27.62
C ILE A 523 10.48 -7.37 29.02
N PRO A 524 9.63 -7.41 30.06
CA PRO A 524 10.01 -7.09 31.42
C PRO A 524 11.18 -7.95 31.90
N THR A 525 12.04 -7.37 32.75
CA THR A 525 13.00 -8.20 33.50
C THR A 525 12.25 -8.98 34.57
N ARG A 526 12.79 -10.13 34.98
CA ARG A 526 12.22 -10.91 36.10
C ARG A 526 12.06 -10.06 37.37
N ASN A 527 13.03 -9.18 37.67
CA ASN A 527 12.93 -8.28 38.82
C ASN A 527 11.78 -7.28 38.68
N ALA A 528 11.58 -6.69 37.50
CA ALA A 528 10.47 -5.76 37.26
C ALA A 528 9.10 -6.46 37.35
N LEU A 529 9.01 -7.71 36.86
CA LEU A 529 7.80 -8.51 36.97
C LEU A 529 7.49 -8.89 38.42
N ILE A 530 8.49 -9.34 39.18
CA ILE A 530 8.36 -9.63 40.62
C ILE A 530 7.88 -8.37 41.36
N GLN A 531 8.49 -7.21 41.10
CA GLN A 531 8.09 -5.94 41.71
C GLN A 531 6.62 -5.59 41.42
N LEU A 532 6.18 -5.74 40.16
CA LEU A 532 4.79 -5.49 39.78
C LEU A 532 3.83 -6.45 40.49
N VAL A 533 4.16 -7.74 40.55
CA VAL A 533 3.36 -8.76 41.24
C VAL A 533 3.27 -8.45 42.74
N ASP A 534 4.40 -8.21 43.39
CA ASP A 534 4.44 -7.94 44.83
C ASP A 534 3.64 -6.67 45.19
N ILE A 535 3.70 -5.62 44.36
CA ILE A 535 2.89 -4.40 44.54
C ILE A 535 1.40 -4.71 44.40
N LEU A 536 0.99 -5.34 43.29
CA LEU A 536 -0.43 -5.58 43.01
C LEU A 536 -1.08 -6.57 43.97
N GLU A 537 -0.29 -7.45 44.56
CA GLU A 537 -0.71 -8.43 45.55
C GLU A 537 -0.97 -7.80 46.92
N HIS A 538 -0.10 -6.88 47.37
CA HIS A 538 -0.14 -6.35 48.74
C HIS A 538 -0.74 -4.95 48.85
N CYS A 539 -0.92 -4.24 47.73
CA CYS A 539 -1.43 -2.87 47.77
C CYS A 539 -2.87 -2.79 48.33
N PRO A 540 -3.18 -1.75 49.12
CA PRO A 540 -4.55 -1.46 49.52
C PRO A 540 -5.45 -1.20 48.29
N ARG A 541 -6.56 -1.93 48.18
CA ARG A 541 -7.59 -1.70 47.15
C ARG A 541 -8.60 -0.65 47.65
N PRO A 542 -9.25 0.14 46.78
CA PRO A 542 -9.17 0.10 45.31
C PRO A 542 -7.86 0.69 44.75
N VAL A 543 -7.33 0.05 43.71
CA VAL A 543 -6.09 0.46 43.02
C VAL A 543 -6.37 0.96 41.60
N VAL A 544 -5.65 2.00 41.18
CA VAL A 544 -5.60 2.41 39.76
C VAL A 544 -4.21 2.16 39.17
N VAL A 545 -4.16 1.44 38.04
CA VAL A 545 -2.92 1.21 37.26
C VAL A 545 -2.83 2.18 36.07
N GLN A 546 -1.78 3.01 36.04
CA GLN A 546 -1.66 4.14 35.12
C GLN A 546 -0.42 4.05 34.22
N GLY A 547 -0.65 3.75 32.94
CA GLY A 547 0.34 3.92 31.88
C GLY A 547 0.25 5.31 31.24
N TYR A 548 1.22 5.68 30.41
CA TYR A 548 1.22 6.99 29.72
C TYR A 548 -0.11 7.26 28.98
N ARG A 549 -0.59 6.26 28.23
CA ARG A 549 -1.85 6.33 27.47
C ARG A 549 -2.93 5.34 27.90
N GLY A 550 -2.67 4.55 28.94
CA GLY A 550 -3.63 3.56 29.42
C GLY A 550 -3.80 2.34 28.50
N ILE A 551 -2.90 2.18 27.50
CA ILE A 551 -2.85 1.02 26.61
C ILE A 551 -1.89 0.00 27.23
N ASP A 552 -0.61 0.00 26.88
CA ASP A 552 0.26 -1.17 27.08
C ASP A 552 0.54 -1.49 28.55
N HIS A 553 1.07 -0.55 29.34
CA HIS A 553 1.34 -0.81 30.76
C HIS A 553 0.08 -1.08 31.56
N SER A 554 -0.98 -0.34 31.30
CA SER A 554 -2.27 -0.53 31.99
C SER A 554 -2.92 -1.85 31.61
N SER A 555 -2.82 -2.30 30.36
CA SER A 555 -3.28 -3.61 29.92
C SER A 555 -2.53 -4.72 30.63
N PHE A 556 -1.20 -4.63 30.62
CA PHE A 556 -0.35 -5.63 31.26
C PHE A 556 -0.60 -5.69 32.77
N ALA A 557 -0.60 -4.55 33.45
CA ALA A 557 -0.80 -4.49 34.89
C ALA A 557 -2.22 -4.91 35.31
N ALA A 558 -3.25 -4.53 34.54
CA ALA A 558 -4.61 -4.98 34.80
C ALA A 558 -4.76 -6.50 34.55
N ALA A 559 -4.09 -7.05 33.54
CA ALA A 559 -4.08 -8.49 33.30
C ALA A 559 -3.38 -9.24 34.43
N VAL A 560 -2.22 -8.77 34.89
CA VAL A 560 -1.50 -9.31 36.05
C VAL A 560 -2.37 -9.24 37.31
N ALA A 561 -3.00 -8.09 37.58
CA ALA A 561 -3.92 -7.94 38.72
C ALA A 561 -5.08 -8.93 38.65
N LYS A 562 -5.68 -9.14 37.46
CA LYS A 562 -6.76 -10.12 37.27
C LYS A 562 -6.29 -11.56 37.49
N LEU A 563 -5.08 -11.93 37.06
CA LEU A 563 -4.51 -13.25 37.35
C LEU A 563 -4.25 -13.44 38.86
N LEU A 564 -3.75 -12.41 39.55
CA LEU A 564 -3.57 -12.45 41.01
C LEU A 564 -4.90 -12.51 41.77
N ASP A 565 -5.96 -11.97 41.18
CA ASP A 565 -7.33 -12.06 41.69
C ASP A 565 -8.01 -13.40 41.31
N GLY A 566 -7.30 -14.34 40.65
CA GLY A 566 -7.78 -15.69 40.32
C GLY A 566 -8.61 -15.77 39.03
N ALA A 567 -8.62 -14.73 38.20
CA ALA A 567 -9.32 -14.75 36.92
C ALA A 567 -8.65 -15.71 35.93
N THR A 568 -9.44 -16.30 35.02
CA THR A 568 -8.91 -17.18 33.98
C THR A 568 -8.06 -16.40 32.96
N LEU A 569 -7.13 -17.09 32.28
CA LEU A 569 -6.30 -16.51 31.22
C LEU A 569 -7.11 -15.74 30.16
N PRO A 570 -8.24 -16.27 29.62
CA PRO A 570 -9.05 -15.51 28.67
C PRO A 570 -9.61 -14.21 29.23
N VAL A 571 -9.93 -14.15 30.52
CA VAL A 571 -10.42 -12.93 31.18
C VAL A 571 -9.29 -11.92 31.36
N ALA A 572 -8.09 -12.37 31.71
CA ALA A 572 -6.91 -11.53 31.79
C ALA A 572 -6.50 -10.98 30.40
N PHE A 573 -6.57 -11.81 29.35
CA PHE A 573 -6.17 -11.42 28.00
C PHE A 573 -7.12 -10.42 27.34
N LYS A 574 -8.40 -10.36 27.78
CA LYS A 574 -9.33 -9.29 27.36
C LYS A 574 -8.82 -7.89 27.71
N GLN A 575 -7.89 -7.76 28.65
CA GLN A 575 -7.24 -6.47 28.94
C GLN A 575 -6.43 -5.93 27.76
N PHE A 576 -6.06 -6.78 26.79
CA PHE A 576 -5.43 -6.43 25.51
C PHE A 576 -6.44 -6.21 24.38
N GLY A 577 -7.71 -5.98 24.72
CA GLY A 577 -8.80 -5.80 23.77
C GLY A 577 -8.97 -4.38 23.24
N MET A 578 -9.68 -4.26 22.11
CA MET A 578 -9.91 -2.99 21.40
C MET A 578 -10.56 -1.92 22.26
N ARG A 579 -11.33 -2.34 23.28
CA ARG A 579 -11.94 -1.46 24.28
C ARG A 579 -10.92 -0.51 24.94
N TYR A 580 -9.67 -0.95 25.07
CA TYR A 580 -8.61 -0.21 25.74
C TYR A 580 -7.61 0.43 24.79
N GLY A 581 -7.83 0.33 23.47
CA GLY A 581 -6.92 0.84 22.44
C GLY A 581 -5.85 -0.16 21.96
N GLN A 582 -5.86 -1.41 22.46
CA GLN A 582 -5.02 -2.49 21.96
C GLN A 582 -5.82 -3.39 21.01
N PHE A 583 -5.30 -3.71 19.83
CA PHE A 583 -6.09 -4.33 18.77
C PHE A 583 -6.06 -5.86 18.78
N GLY A 584 -6.28 -6.46 19.96
CA GLY A 584 -7.08 -7.67 20.04
C GLY A 584 -6.46 -8.94 20.62
N VAL A 585 -5.14 -9.05 20.82
CA VAL A 585 -4.53 -10.22 21.47
C VAL A 585 -3.13 -9.88 22.07
N PRO A 586 -2.64 -10.58 23.12
CA PRO A 586 -1.37 -10.26 23.80
C PRO A 586 -0.10 -10.36 22.94
N GLU A 587 -0.14 -11.08 21.82
CA GLU A 587 0.98 -11.37 20.90
C GLU A 587 1.58 -10.11 20.28
N TYR A 588 0.79 -9.02 20.21
CA TYR A 588 1.18 -7.76 19.58
C TYR A 588 1.87 -6.78 20.54
N SER A 589 2.05 -7.13 21.81
CA SER A 589 2.71 -6.31 22.81
C SER A 589 3.88 -7.06 23.45
N PRO A 590 5.11 -6.48 23.54
CA PRO A 590 6.22 -7.10 24.28
C PRO A 590 5.85 -7.48 25.72
N LEU A 591 4.98 -6.69 26.36
CA LEU A 591 4.44 -7.00 27.68
C LEU A 591 3.43 -8.17 27.62
N GLY A 592 2.60 -8.25 26.58
CA GLY A 592 1.66 -9.36 26.39
C GLY A 592 2.34 -10.70 26.10
N LEU A 593 3.47 -10.71 25.38
CA LEU A 593 4.31 -11.90 25.18
C LEU A 593 4.76 -12.56 26.49
N THR A 594 4.89 -11.76 27.56
CA THR A 594 5.22 -12.28 28.90
C THR A 594 4.10 -13.18 29.43
N LEU A 595 2.84 -12.81 29.23
CA LEU A 595 1.70 -13.62 29.69
C LEU A 595 1.43 -14.81 28.78
N LEU A 596 1.80 -14.73 27.50
CA LEU A 596 1.76 -15.88 26.59
C LEU A 596 2.81 -16.93 26.98
N SER A 597 4.02 -16.50 27.38
CA SER A 597 5.02 -17.42 27.93
C SER A 597 4.51 -18.17 29.17
N TYR A 598 3.72 -17.51 30.02
CA TYR A 598 3.05 -18.18 31.14
C TYR A 598 1.99 -19.19 30.66
N GLN A 599 1.19 -18.84 29.65
CA GLN A 599 0.24 -19.76 29.05
C GLN A 599 0.93 -20.99 28.44
N ASP A 600 2.05 -20.80 27.74
CA ASP A 600 2.86 -21.88 27.17
C ASP A 600 3.39 -22.80 28.26
N TRP A 601 3.87 -22.23 29.36
CA TRP A 601 4.32 -23.01 30.53
C TRP A 601 3.19 -23.84 31.13
N LEU A 602 1.99 -23.27 31.29
CA LEU A 602 0.82 -24.02 31.76
C LEU A 602 0.41 -25.14 30.78
N ASN A 603 0.41 -24.85 29.49
CA ASN A 603 0.06 -25.81 28.44
C ASN A 603 1.03 -26.99 28.40
N ALA A 604 2.33 -26.74 28.53
CA ALA A 604 3.37 -27.77 28.55
C ALA A 604 3.20 -28.75 29.74
N HIS A 605 2.61 -28.29 30.84
CA HIS A 605 2.35 -29.10 32.03
C HIS A 605 0.90 -29.60 32.12
N HIS A 606 0.04 -29.27 31.14
CA HIS A 606 -1.39 -29.52 31.17
C HIS A 606 -2.09 -29.00 32.44
N TRP A 607 -1.66 -27.84 32.94
CA TRP A 607 -2.19 -27.25 34.17
C TRP A 607 -3.15 -26.10 33.90
N PRO A 608 -4.25 -25.97 34.69
CA PRO A 608 -5.02 -24.74 34.72
C PRO A 608 -4.26 -23.63 35.47
N HIS A 609 -4.62 -22.38 35.20
CA HIS A 609 -4.13 -21.25 35.98
C HIS A 609 -4.59 -21.34 37.46
N THR A 610 -3.67 -21.06 38.39
CA THR A 610 -3.95 -20.71 39.79
C THR A 610 -3.05 -19.56 40.22
N VAL A 611 -3.43 -18.84 41.27
CA VAL A 611 -2.66 -17.71 41.79
C VAL A 611 -1.28 -18.18 42.25
N GLU A 612 -1.20 -19.31 42.95
CA GLU A 612 0.05 -19.91 43.44
C GLU A 612 0.98 -20.29 42.28
N ARG A 613 0.44 -20.90 41.22
CA ARG A 613 1.22 -21.26 40.03
C ARG A 613 1.75 -20.03 39.31
N PHE A 614 0.96 -18.96 39.21
CA PHE A 614 1.42 -17.72 38.60
C PHE A 614 2.54 -17.07 39.43
N ARG A 615 2.40 -17.02 40.75
CA ARG A 615 3.46 -16.55 41.67
C ARG A 615 4.73 -17.39 41.52
N ASP A 616 4.61 -18.71 41.56
CA ASP A 616 5.74 -19.62 41.43
C ASP A 616 6.40 -19.49 40.07
N TRP A 617 5.63 -19.37 38.99
CA TRP A 617 6.18 -19.16 37.65
C TRP A 617 6.98 -17.84 37.59
N VAL A 618 6.42 -16.72 38.05
CA VAL A 618 7.13 -15.43 38.08
C VAL A 618 8.42 -15.51 38.90
N ARG A 619 8.39 -16.22 40.03
CA ARG A 619 9.52 -16.31 40.96
C ARG A 619 10.54 -17.39 40.62
N LYS A 620 10.20 -18.46 39.91
CA LYS A 620 11.11 -19.61 39.72
C LYS A 620 11.40 -19.90 38.25
N GLU A 621 10.42 -19.70 37.39
CA GLU A 621 10.44 -20.21 36.00
C GLU A 621 10.55 -19.11 34.94
N TYR A 622 10.20 -17.86 35.26
CA TYR A 622 10.23 -16.78 34.29
C TYR A 622 11.68 -16.40 33.91
N LEU A 623 12.14 -16.95 32.78
CA LEU A 623 13.46 -16.72 32.20
C LEU A 623 13.32 -15.83 30.96
N VAL A 624 14.08 -14.74 30.90
CA VAL A 624 14.10 -13.81 29.75
C VAL A 624 14.73 -14.47 28.50
N THR A 625 15.33 -15.66 28.65
CA THR A 625 16.16 -16.32 27.62
C THR A 625 15.47 -17.41 26.79
N SER A 626 14.21 -17.76 27.06
CA SER A 626 13.50 -18.82 26.33
C SER A 626 12.23 -18.29 25.69
N PHE A 627 12.40 -17.62 24.56
CA PHE A 627 11.32 -17.44 23.60
C PHE A 627 11.71 -18.19 22.32
N PRO A 628 10.77 -18.84 21.61
CA PRO A 628 11.04 -19.29 20.26
C PRO A 628 11.52 -18.09 19.45
N ASP A 629 12.60 -18.28 18.68
CA ASP A 629 13.06 -17.27 17.73
C ASP A 629 11.85 -16.80 16.92
N ARG A 630 11.55 -15.50 16.97
CA ARG A 630 10.70 -14.93 15.93
C ARG A 630 11.32 -15.33 14.59
N PRO A 631 10.54 -15.75 13.60
CA PRO A 631 11.05 -15.76 12.23
C PRO A 631 11.31 -14.30 11.82
N GLY A 632 12.51 -13.79 12.10
CA GLY A 632 13.00 -12.50 11.58
C GLY A 632 13.74 -11.53 12.51
N ASP A 633 14.01 -11.81 13.80
CA ASP A 633 14.65 -10.81 14.67
C ASP A 633 16.19 -10.76 14.51
N ALA A 634 16.65 -10.08 13.46
CA ALA A 634 18.02 -9.60 13.31
C ALA A 634 18.10 -8.11 13.70
N ASN A 635 18.06 -7.79 15.00
CA ASN A 635 18.48 -6.47 15.48
C ASN A 635 19.55 -6.60 16.58
N PRO A 636 20.84 -6.43 16.26
CA PRO A 636 21.94 -6.54 17.22
C PRO A 636 21.91 -5.47 18.34
N ARG A 637 21.15 -4.38 18.19
CA ARG A 637 21.10 -3.29 19.19
C ARG A 637 20.19 -3.59 20.39
N SER A 638 19.18 -4.45 20.26
CA SER A 638 18.34 -4.85 21.41
C SER A 638 19.13 -5.71 22.40
N LYS A 639 20.04 -6.56 21.91
CA LYS A 639 20.98 -7.36 22.73
C LYS A 639 22.01 -6.50 23.47
N LEU A 640 22.40 -5.35 22.93
CA LEU A 640 23.35 -4.43 23.56
C LEU A 640 22.72 -3.53 24.63
N LEU A 641 21.43 -3.19 24.52
CA LEU A 641 20.73 -2.34 25.50
C LEU A 641 20.14 -3.10 26.69
N ALA A 642 20.00 -4.43 26.59
CA ALA A 642 19.64 -5.29 27.70
C ALA A 642 20.75 -5.43 28.76
N ARG A 643 22.02 -5.18 28.38
CA ARG A 643 23.19 -5.33 29.28
C ARG A 643 23.46 -4.13 30.20
N ASN A 644 22.86 -2.96 29.95
CA ASN A 644 23.23 -1.70 30.65
C ASN A 644 22.05 -1.00 31.36
N ALA A 645 20.99 -1.72 31.76
CA ALA A 645 19.93 -1.11 32.56
C ALA A 645 20.37 -1.00 34.03
N PRO A 646 20.39 0.21 34.65
CA PRO A 646 20.67 0.35 36.08
C PRO A 646 19.58 -0.35 36.92
N PRO A 647 19.89 -0.79 38.15
CA PRO A 647 18.93 -1.46 39.01
C PRO A 647 17.67 -0.61 39.22
N SER A 648 16.51 -1.23 38.99
CA SER A 648 15.18 -0.64 39.16
C SER A 648 14.91 -0.32 40.64
N ALA A 649 15.11 0.94 41.02
CA ALA A 649 14.73 1.46 42.33
C ALA A 649 13.21 1.64 42.42
N VAL A 650 12.60 1.03 43.42
CA VAL A 650 11.20 1.28 43.80
C VAL A 650 11.19 2.44 44.79
N THR A 651 10.38 3.45 44.52
CA THR A 651 10.06 4.51 45.49
C THR A 651 8.62 4.30 45.92
N ARG A 652 8.42 4.09 47.23
CA ARG A 652 7.11 4.07 47.88
C ARG A 652 6.82 5.45 48.45
#